data_AF-A0AAD1MIC2-F1
#
_entry.id   AF-A0AAD1MIC2-F1
#
_cell.length_a   1.000
_cell.length_b   1.000
_cell.length_c   1.000
_cell.angle_alpha   90.00
_cell.angle_beta   90.00
_cell.angle_gamma   90.00
#
_symmetry.space_group_name_H-M   'P 1'
#
loop_
_entity.id
_entity.type
_entity.pdbx_description
1 polymer ?
#
loop_
_entity_poly.entity_id
_entity_poly.type
_entity_poly.pdbx_seq_one_letter_code
_entity_poly.pdbx_strand_id
1 'polypeptide(L)'
;MSRFMSKVAEKADRTIGWSRLPKPLAVAVLVGLRSQLRTYNLYDVGRGAADQPPDDGQAFANRLGARTLNGTYNDVDDPLMGSLGSRFGRNVPPSYTYPEDPAGLLDPNPRLVSRQLLGRDHFQPATTLNLLAAAWIQFEVHDWFSHGTVEERPWQIPLHDHDPWPQRPMTIKRAAPDPSPDSDGPPTFVTGDTHWWDASQVYGSTRDFCDGLRTGHRGQLKLDQVGLPPAELERSLDLTGAAGNFWVGLAILHSLFMREHNAICERLAARYPQLGDQELYEKARLVNAALIAKIHTIDWTPAIIAHPTTVFAMRANWFGILGERFRRRFGRITDSEVLQGIPGSPTNHHGVPYSLTEEFVAVYRMHPLIPDSFLFRSLADDCVVAEHEFPDLTLLHVRERLGEIPMADLLYSFGRAHPGALTLHNFPRHLQHFERPDGSLIDLAATDILRVRERGVPRYNEFRRLLRLKPVSSFDELTDNPVWAEELRQLYGDVERVDLMVGMYAEPKPRGFGFSDTAFRIFVLMASRRLASDRFFTRDFRPEIYTEAGMDWVADNDMRSVLLRHFPALAPALEGVANPFAPWRPVDATPRAPAVVAPGGGAAPSHTQRSYVRYREDLERPRADENEVIDRITAALRHNNERAYRKFKHGLRDAHAKSHAILRGELTVYPDLPEELAQGLFAAPATYPVIARISTTSGVLRSDQIRGVRGLAIKVLGVHGPRALADDDATTQDFIMVTHREFLFADAHSYLAQGMPTARVLAMLPDRVLWAGSEVLAAATKVGVRLPPNLAVFIAPNTHILGETFYTSAPLRYGDFVAKMLYAPLSDTVKNLEGQRVPREAGQEAHRDLMVEFFRDNSAEYELRVQLCTDTVTMPIEDATVAWPESASPHRPVAKITFPSQNPYSPERRAFGDDVLSFNSWRALEVHRPLGSINRLKRQVYEASSQFRHTVNAAPRIEPTDIAQLPD
;
A
#
# COMPACT_ATOMS: atom_id res chain seq x y z
N MET A 1 -10.88 -26.79 8.87
CA MET A 1 -10.41 -26.21 10.15
C MET A 1 -11.33 -26.70 11.26
N SER A 2 -10.82 -27.05 12.45
CA SER A 2 -11.69 -27.52 13.54
C SER A 2 -12.53 -26.36 14.11
N ARG A 3 -13.77 -26.64 14.54
CA ARG A 3 -14.67 -25.64 15.18
C ARG A 3 -14.00 -24.91 16.36
N PHE A 4 -13.09 -25.59 17.06
CA PHE A 4 -12.29 -25.01 18.15
C PHE A 4 -11.38 -23.87 17.66
N MET A 5 -10.62 -24.09 16.59
CA MET A 5 -9.70 -23.08 16.03
C MET A 5 -10.46 -21.83 15.55
N SER A 6 -11.63 -22.01 14.93
CA SER A 6 -12.46 -20.89 14.49
C SER A 6 -13.02 -20.07 15.66
N LYS A 7 -13.34 -20.70 16.80
CA LYS A 7 -13.75 -19.99 18.04
C LYS A 7 -12.58 -19.24 18.69
N VAL A 8 -11.39 -19.82 18.67
CA VAL A 8 -10.17 -19.15 19.16
C VAL A 8 -9.85 -17.92 18.31
N ALA A 9 -9.98 -18.02 16.99
CA ALA A 9 -9.80 -16.88 16.08
C ALA A 9 -10.80 -15.75 16.36
N GLU A 10 -12.10 -16.07 16.52
CA GLU A 10 -13.13 -15.09 16.88
C GLU A 10 -12.82 -14.41 18.22
N LYS A 11 -12.40 -15.18 19.24
CA LYS A 11 -12.03 -14.62 20.54
C LYS A 11 -10.81 -13.70 20.44
N ALA A 12 -9.76 -14.11 19.72
CA ALA A 12 -8.54 -13.33 19.55
C ALA A 12 -8.82 -12.01 18.80
N ASP A 13 -9.70 -12.06 17.81
CA ASP A 13 -10.14 -10.89 17.06
C ASP A 13 -10.93 -9.91 17.93
N ARG A 14 -11.90 -10.39 18.73
CA ARG A 14 -12.69 -9.53 19.64
C ARG A 14 -11.87 -8.89 20.76
N THR A 15 -10.76 -9.50 21.18
CA THR A 15 -9.94 -8.97 22.28
C THR A 15 -8.77 -8.11 21.82
N ILE A 16 -8.07 -8.50 20.76
CA ILE A 16 -6.86 -7.81 20.29
C ILE A 16 -7.11 -7.08 18.97
N GLY A 17 -7.99 -7.60 18.12
CA GLY A 17 -8.17 -7.17 16.72
C GLY A 17 -7.18 -7.86 15.79
N TRP A 18 -7.67 -8.50 14.73
CA TRP A 18 -6.81 -9.23 13.78
C TRP A 18 -5.71 -8.36 13.17
N SER A 19 -5.99 -7.07 12.95
CA SER A 19 -5.08 -6.11 12.31
C SER A 19 -3.88 -5.74 13.17
N ARG A 20 -3.96 -5.92 14.50
CA ARG A 20 -2.86 -5.64 15.44
C ARG A 20 -1.94 -6.85 15.65
N LEU A 21 -2.30 -8.01 15.12
CA LEU A 21 -1.52 -9.23 15.26
C LEU A 21 -0.38 -9.30 14.23
N PRO A 22 0.76 -9.95 14.56
CA PRO A 22 1.77 -10.30 13.57
C PRO A 22 1.16 -11.08 12.40
N LYS A 23 1.61 -10.79 11.17
CA LYS A 23 1.01 -11.30 9.92
C LYS A 23 0.63 -12.79 9.94
N PRO A 24 1.48 -13.74 10.36
CA PRO A 24 1.10 -15.17 10.35
C PRO A 24 -0.10 -15.48 11.25
N LEU A 25 -0.17 -14.86 12.43
CA LEU A 25 -1.29 -15.01 13.36
C LEU A 25 -2.54 -14.29 12.82
N ALA A 26 -2.36 -13.09 12.26
CA ALA A 26 -3.46 -12.36 11.63
C ALA A 26 -4.09 -13.14 10.46
N VAL A 27 -3.27 -13.78 9.59
CA VAL A 27 -3.77 -14.66 8.52
C VAL A 27 -4.55 -15.83 9.10
N ALA A 28 -4.03 -16.51 10.13
CA ALA A 28 -4.74 -17.62 10.77
C ALA A 28 -6.09 -17.17 11.36
N VAL A 29 -6.14 -15.98 11.97
CA VAL A 29 -7.38 -15.37 12.46
C VAL A 29 -8.34 -15.08 11.31
N LEU A 30 -7.92 -14.47 10.21
CA LEU A 30 -8.78 -14.21 9.05
C LEU A 30 -9.36 -15.49 8.44
N VAL A 31 -8.58 -16.57 8.36
CA VAL A 31 -9.09 -17.87 7.89
C VAL A 31 -10.15 -18.42 8.86
N GLY A 32 -9.92 -18.27 10.17
CA GLY A 32 -10.90 -18.64 11.19
C GLY A 32 -12.20 -17.81 11.11
N LEU A 33 -12.08 -16.50 10.92
CA LEU A 33 -13.22 -15.59 10.75
C LEU A 33 -14.02 -15.94 9.50
N ARG A 34 -13.35 -16.14 8.36
CA ARG A 34 -14.02 -16.59 7.12
C ARG A 34 -14.77 -17.91 7.33
N SER A 35 -14.18 -18.85 8.06
CA SER A 35 -14.84 -20.12 8.40
C SER A 35 -16.09 -19.92 9.25
N GLN A 36 -16.06 -19.02 10.24
CA GLN A 36 -17.23 -18.69 11.05
C GLN A 36 -18.33 -18.04 10.20
N LEU A 37 -17.97 -17.01 9.43
CA LEU A 37 -18.91 -16.28 8.58
C LEU A 37 -19.57 -17.21 7.55
N ARG A 38 -18.81 -18.10 6.89
CA ARG A 38 -19.39 -19.09 5.96
C ARG A 38 -20.41 -20.02 6.62
N THR A 39 -20.21 -20.36 7.90
CA THR A 39 -21.08 -21.31 8.61
C THR A 39 -22.38 -20.66 9.10
N TYR A 40 -22.35 -19.35 9.38
CA TYR A 40 -23.40 -18.71 10.17
C TYR A 40 -23.88 -17.37 9.61
N ASN A 41 -23.41 -16.94 8.45
CA ASN A 41 -23.72 -15.63 7.86
C ASN A 41 -24.04 -15.78 6.36
N LEU A 42 -24.58 -16.91 5.95
CA LEU A 42 -25.16 -17.13 4.63
C LEU A 42 -26.57 -17.65 4.84
N TYR A 43 -27.55 -16.88 4.39
CA TYR A 43 -28.96 -17.19 4.52
C TYR A 43 -29.63 -17.09 3.15
N ASP A 44 -30.27 -18.20 2.78
CA ASP A 44 -31.11 -18.26 1.59
C ASP A 44 -32.44 -17.56 1.88
N VAL A 45 -32.96 -16.85 0.89
CA VAL A 45 -34.29 -16.23 0.91
C VAL A 45 -35.24 -16.89 -0.09
N GLY A 46 -34.82 -18.02 -0.67
CA GLY A 46 -35.60 -18.81 -1.61
C GLY A 46 -35.84 -18.10 -2.94
N ARG A 47 -36.91 -18.50 -3.61
CA ARG A 47 -37.40 -17.95 -4.87
C ARG A 47 -38.87 -17.67 -4.76
N GLY A 48 -39.34 -16.72 -5.55
CA GLY A 48 -40.76 -16.47 -5.67
C GLY A 48 -41.46 -17.56 -6.47
N ALA A 49 -42.76 -17.73 -6.22
CA ALA A 49 -43.57 -18.76 -6.87
C ALA A 49 -43.66 -18.61 -8.41
N ALA A 50 -43.35 -17.41 -8.93
CA ALA A 50 -43.37 -17.10 -10.36
C ALA A 50 -42.00 -17.26 -11.04
N ASP A 51 -40.94 -17.56 -10.29
CA ASP A 51 -39.57 -17.62 -10.82
C ASP A 51 -39.38 -18.93 -11.61
N GLN A 52 -39.39 -18.82 -12.94
CA GLN A 52 -39.12 -19.94 -13.86
C GLN A 52 -37.94 -19.59 -14.77
N PRO A 53 -37.05 -20.55 -15.08
CA PRO A 53 -36.06 -20.34 -16.12
C PRO A 53 -36.78 -19.99 -17.42
N PRO A 54 -36.24 -19.07 -18.22
CA PRO A 54 -36.89 -18.69 -19.48
C PRO A 54 -37.05 -19.92 -20.39
N ASP A 55 -38.20 -20.01 -21.07
CA ASP A 55 -38.59 -21.13 -21.94
C ASP A 55 -38.30 -20.77 -23.40
N ASP A 56 -37.02 -20.70 -23.75
CA ASP A 56 -36.53 -20.15 -25.03
C ASP A 56 -35.63 -21.13 -25.80
N GLY A 57 -36.13 -22.34 -26.07
CA GLY A 57 -35.68 -23.22 -27.16
C GLY A 57 -34.16 -23.25 -27.46
N GLN A 58 -33.76 -23.09 -28.74
CA GLN A 58 -32.37 -23.17 -29.22
C GLN A 58 -31.43 -22.02 -28.75
N ALA A 59 -31.90 -21.06 -27.92
CA ALA A 59 -31.16 -19.83 -27.59
C ALA A 59 -29.96 -20.01 -26.64
N PHE A 60 -29.72 -21.24 -26.14
CA PHE A 60 -28.65 -21.59 -25.20
C PHE A 60 -27.66 -22.65 -25.74
N ALA A 61 -27.41 -22.66 -27.05
CA ALA A 61 -26.64 -23.71 -27.72
C ALA A 61 -25.27 -24.03 -27.05
N ASN A 62 -24.59 -23.03 -26.46
CA ASN A 62 -23.30 -23.20 -25.77
C ASN A 62 -23.32 -22.82 -24.27
N ARG A 63 -24.43 -23.04 -23.55
CA ARG A 63 -24.52 -22.75 -22.11
C ARG A 63 -23.55 -23.52 -21.21
N LEU A 64 -22.76 -24.45 -21.72
CA LEU A 64 -21.71 -25.13 -20.96
C LEU A 64 -20.32 -24.52 -21.21
N GLY A 65 -20.12 -23.89 -22.37
CA GLY A 65 -18.84 -23.34 -22.81
C GLY A 65 -18.77 -21.81 -22.84
N ALA A 66 -19.86 -21.12 -22.47
CA ALA A 66 -20.00 -19.66 -22.51
C ALA A 66 -20.88 -19.12 -21.37
N ARG A 67 -20.63 -17.86 -20.97
CA ARG A 67 -21.50 -17.12 -20.04
C ARG A 67 -22.76 -16.64 -20.78
N THR A 68 -23.94 -16.96 -20.24
CA THR A 68 -25.21 -16.47 -20.75
C THR A 68 -25.36 -14.96 -20.50
N LEU A 69 -26.22 -14.27 -21.25
CA LEU A 69 -26.41 -12.82 -21.08
C LEU A 69 -27.15 -12.45 -19.79
N ASN A 70 -28.14 -13.26 -19.40
CA ASN A 70 -28.95 -13.04 -18.20
C ASN A 70 -28.43 -13.78 -16.95
N GLY A 71 -27.23 -14.38 -17.01
CA GLY A 71 -26.61 -15.10 -15.90
C GLY A 71 -27.21 -16.48 -15.59
N THR A 72 -28.17 -16.96 -16.38
CA THR A 72 -28.74 -18.31 -16.23
C THR A 72 -27.75 -19.42 -16.55
N TYR A 73 -27.97 -20.62 -15.99
CA TYR A 73 -27.15 -21.81 -16.22
C TYR A 73 -25.66 -21.67 -15.84
N ASN A 74 -25.29 -20.71 -15.00
CA ASN A 74 -23.97 -20.71 -14.38
C ASN A 74 -23.87 -21.89 -13.40
N ASP A 75 -24.84 -22.04 -12.49
CA ASP A 75 -25.09 -23.34 -11.90
C ASP A 75 -25.96 -24.18 -12.86
N VAL A 76 -25.53 -25.41 -13.14
CA VAL A 76 -26.20 -26.28 -14.11
C VAL A 76 -27.37 -27.06 -13.50
N ASP A 77 -27.30 -27.30 -12.19
CA ASP A 77 -28.33 -27.98 -11.42
C ASP A 77 -29.38 -26.97 -10.95
N ASP A 78 -28.99 -25.69 -10.87
CA ASP A 78 -29.87 -24.58 -10.52
C ASP A 78 -29.80 -23.40 -11.51
N PRO A 79 -30.52 -23.48 -12.65
CA PRO A 79 -30.38 -22.55 -13.78
C PRO A 79 -30.63 -21.07 -13.49
N LEU A 80 -31.44 -20.73 -12.48
CA LEU A 80 -31.75 -19.34 -12.13
C LEU A 80 -30.81 -18.77 -11.06
N MET A 81 -29.86 -19.55 -10.54
CA MET A 81 -28.98 -19.07 -9.48
C MET A 81 -28.19 -17.84 -9.95
N GLY A 82 -28.34 -16.72 -9.24
CA GLY A 82 -27.62 -15.47 -9.52
C GLY A 82 -27.97 -14.80 -10.85
N SER A 83 -29.01 -15.24 -11.56
CA SER A 83 -29.46 -14.62 -12.81
C SER A 83 -30.17 -13.28 -12.55
N LEU A 84 -30.44 -12.53 -13.62
CA LEU A 84 -31.35 -11.38 -13.57
C LEU A 84 -32.67 -11.75 -12.87
N GLY A 85 -33.20 -10.82 -12.07
CA GLY A 85 -34.42 -11.04 -11.29
C GLY A 85 -34.27 -11.94 -10.07
N SER A 86 -33.08 -12.47 -9.77
CA SER A 86 -32.85 -13.24 -8.54
C SER A 86 -33.07 -12.40 -7.29
N ARG A 87 -33.62 -13.01 -6.23
CA ARG A 87 -33.68 -12.37 -4.91
C ARG A 87 -32.27 -12.13 -4.34
N PHE A 88 -32.08 -11.02 -3.64
CA PHE A 88 -30.88 -10.79 -2.82
C PHE A 88 -30.90 -11.71 -1.59
N GLY A 89 -29.79 -12.42 -1.35
CA GLY A 89 -29.62 -13.19 -0.12
C GLY A 89 -29.40 -12.31 1.11
N ARG A 90 -29.15 -12.95 2.26
CA ARG A 90 -28.83 -12.24 3.52
C ARG A 90 -27.56 -12.79 4.17
N ASN A 91 -26.79 -11.91 4.80
CA ASN A 91 -25.67 -12.27 5.67
C ASN A 91 -26.03 -12.27 7.16
N VAL A 92 -27.26 -11.89 7.48
CA VAL A 92 -27.84 -11.92 8.82
C VAL A 92 -29.08 -12.82 8.84
N PRO A 93 -29.48 -13.35 10.01
CA PRO A 93 -30.64 -14.23 10.07
C PRO A 93 -31.93 -13.50 9.64
N PRO A 94 -32.85 -14.14 8.89
CA PRO A 94 -34.09 -13.51 8.41
C PRO A 94 -34.97 -12.87 9.51
N SER A 95 -34.88 -13.35 10.75
CA SER A 95 -35.59 -12.73 11.89
C SER A 95 -35.15 -11.30 12.20
N TYR A 96 -33.99 -10.88 11.71
CA TYR A 96 -33.42 -9.53 11.87
C TYR A 96 -33.63 -8.66 10.62
N THR A 97 -34.33 -9.15 9.59
CA THR A 97 -34.44 -8.46 8.30
C THR A 97 -35.80 -7.82 8.07
N TYR A 98 -36.62 -7.70 9.11
CA TYR A 98 -37.84 -6.90 9.05
C TYR A 98 -37.47 -5.41 9.15
N PRO A 99 -37.97 -4.56 8.23
CA PRO A 99 -37.80 -3.13 8.38
C PRO A 99 -38.52 -2.62 9.62
N GLU A 100 -38.02 -1.52 10.17
CA GLU A 100 -38.72 -0.78 11.22
C GLU A 100 -40.07 -0.25 10.69
N ASP A 101 -40.95 0.16 11.61
CA ASP A 101 -42.19 0.80 11.20
C ASP A 101 -41.92 2.12 10.45
N PRO A 102 -42.90 2.66 9.70
CA PRO A 102 -42.70 3.89 8.93
C PRO A 102 -42.17 5.09 9.71
N ALA A 103 -42.44 5.18 11.02
CA ALA A 103 -41.94 6.25 11.86
C ALA A 103 -40.46 6.03 12.19
N GLY A 104 -40.07 4.80 12.56
CA GLY A 104 -38.68 4.41 12.83
C GLY A 104 -37.77 4.52 11.60
N LEU A 105 -38.28 4.20 10.40
CA LEU A 105 -37.54 4.39 9.15
C LEU A 105 -37.15 5.85 8.90
N LEU A 106 -37.95 6.79 9.39
CA LEU A 106 -37.73 8.23 9.27
C LEU A 106 -37.01 8.84 10.48
N ASP A 107 -36.56 8.01 11.44
CA ASP A 107 -35.98 8.45 12.70
C ASP A 107 -34.56 7.87 12.92
N PRO A 108 -33.54 8.72 13.17
CA PRO A 108 -33.55 10.16 12.94
C PRO A 108 -33.76 10.49 11.45
N ASN A 109 -34.23 11.71 11.16
CA ASN A 109 -34.57 12.16 9.81
C ASN A 109 -33.40 11.94 8.82
N PRO A 110 -33.59 11.18 7.71
CA PRO A 110 -32.52 10.90 6.76
C PRO A 110 -31.87 12.14 6.13
N ARG A 111 -32.66 13.20 5.88
CA ARG A 111 -32.13 14.48 5.37
C ARG A 111 -31.28 15.19 6.42
N LEU A 112 -31.66 15.09 7.69
CA LEU A 112 -30.87 15.65 8.78
C LEU A 112 -29.52 14.94 8.90
N VAL A 113 -29.51 13.60 8.85
CA VAL A 113 -28.28 12.78 8.83
C VAL A 113 -27.41 13.15 7.63
N SER A 114 -28.00 13.23 6.43
CA SER A 114 -27.31 13.66 5.19
C SER A 114 -26.58 14.99 5.39
N ARG A 115 -27.29 16.01 5.88
CA ARG A 115 -26.73 17.36 6.01
C ARG A 115 -25.72 17.52 7.14
N GLN A 116 -25.98 16.92 8.31
CA GLN A 116 -25.20 17.17 9.52
C GLN A 116 -24.00 16.25 9.71
N LEU A 117 -24.04 15.01 9.20
CA LEU A 117 -22.98 14.03 9.43
C LEU A 117 -22.25 13.59 8.16
N LEU A 118 -22.90 13.68 7.00
CA LEU A 118 -22.35 13.13 5.75
C LEU A 118 -21.78 14.22 4.86
N GLY A 119 -22.49 15.34 4.67
CA GLY A 119 -22.14 16.38 3.72
C GLY A 119 -20.70 16.90 3.86
N ARG A 120 -19.98 16.99 2.75
CA ARG A 120 -18.58 17.42 2.71
C ARG A 120 -18.45 18.92 2.95
N ASP A 121 -17.66 19.29 3.94
CA ASP A 121 -17.27 20.70 4.16
C ASP A 121 -15.95 21.03 3.47
N HIS A 122 -15.00 20.12 3.57
CA HIS A 122 -13.71 20.19 2.89
C HIS A 122 -13.36 18.80 2.34
N PHE A 123 -12.72 18.75 1.18
CA PHE A 123 -12.33 17.48 0.58
C PHE A 123 -11.25 16.79 1.43
N GLN A 124 -11.60 15.61 1.96
CA GLN A 124 -10.65 14.76 2.69
C GLN A 124 -10.17 13.66 1.73
N PRO A 125 -8.92 13.69 1.23
CA PRO A 125 -8.45 12.73 0.23
C PRO A 125 -8.07 11.37 0.84
N ALA A 126 -8.39 10.28 0.14
CA ALA A 126 -7.82 8.96 0.38
C ALA A 126 -6.45 8.85 -0.29
N THR A 127 -5.42 9.38 0.39
CA THR A 127 -4.07 9.58 -0.20
C THR A 127 -3.32 8.31 -0.60
N THR A 128 -3.79 7.13 -0.21
CA THR A 128 -3.23 5.83 -0.61
C THR A 128 -3.76 5.33 -1.95
N LEU A 129 -4.80 5.98 -2.51
CA LEU A 129 -5.47 5.59 -3.73
C LEU A 129 -5.42 6.72 -4.75
N ASN A 130 -5.48 6.35 -6.03
CA ASN A 130 -5.83 7.27 -7.10
C ASN A 130 -7.32 7.18 -7.44
N LEU A 131 -7.80 8.13 -8.24
CA LEU A 131 -9.21 8.26 -8.60
C LEU A 131 -9.70 7.13 -9.51
N LEU A 132 -8.81 6.44 -10.23
CA LEU A 132 -9.16 5.21 -10.96
C LEU A 132 -9.74 4.15 -10.00
N ALA A 133 -9.31 4.11 -8.73
CA ALA A 133 -9.87 3.17 -7.76
C ALA A 133 -11.35 3.44 -7.45
N ALA A 134 -11.78 4.72 -7.47
CA ALA A 134 -13.18 5.09 -7.28
C ALA A 134 -14.03 4.76 -8.51
N ALA A 135 -13.52 5.07 -9.71
CA ALA A 135 -14.17 4.67 -10.95
C ALA A 135 -14.31 3.14 -11.04
N TRP A 136 -13.25 2.41 -10.66
CA TRP A 136 -13.22 0.96 -10.68
C TRP A 136 -14.31 0.33 -9.82
N ILE A 137 -14.49 0.83 -8.60
CA ILE A 137 -15.46 0.20 -7.71
C ILE A 137 -16.90 0.40 -8.16
N GLN A 138 -17.21 1.54 -8.78
CA GLN A 138 -18.51 1.74 -9.41
C GLN A 138 -18.66 0.87 -10.67
N PHE A 139 -17.60 0.75 -11.48
CA PHE A 139 -17.59 -0.13 -12.65
C PHE A 139 -17.90 -1.58 -12.29
N GLU A 140 -17.44 -2.04 -11.13
CA GLU A 140 -17.74 -3.38 -10.61
C GLU A 140 -19.16 -3.48 -10.05
N VAL A 141 -19.67 -2.46 -9.36
CA VAL A 141 -21.06 -2.44 -8.88
C VAL A 141 -22.04 -2.54 -10.06
N HIS A 142 -21.74 -1.91 -11.19
CA HIS A 142 -22.54 -2.01 -12.42
C HIS A 142 -22.54 -3.43 -13.05
N ASP A 143 -21.65 -4.34 -12.62
CA ASP A 143 -21.70 -5.76 -13.01
C ASP A 143 -22.56 -6.59 -12.05
N TRP A 144 -22.65 -6.16 -10.80
CA TRP A 144 -23.02 -7.05 -9.70
C TRP A 144 -24.48 -6.93 -9.28
N PHE A 145 -25.00 -5.72 -9.18
CA PHE A 145 -26.34 -5.52 -8.65
C PHE A 145 -26.93 -4.15 -8.96
N SER A 146 -28.26 -4.13 -9.05
CA SER A 146 -29.08 -2.93 -8.93
C SER A 146 -30.43 -3.27 -8.32
N HIS A 147 -31.12 -2.26 -7.82
CA HIS A 147 -32.48 -2.38 -7.33
C HIS A 147 -33.37 -1.40 -8.07
N GLY A 148 -34.58 -1.85 -8.43
CA GLY A 148 -35.62 -0.99 -8.96
C GLY A 148 -36.22 -0.05 -7.90
N THR A 149 -36.93 0.97 -8.38
CA THR A 149 -37.74 1.87 -7.55
C THR A 149 -39.13 2.04 -8.14
N VAL A 150 -40.11 2.36 -7.30
CA VAL A 150 -41.49 2.63 -7.72
C VAL A 150 -41.91 4.06 -7.35
N GLU A 151 -42.72 4.66 -8.23
CA GLU A 151 -43.22 6.04 -8.06
C GLU A 151 -44.37 6.12 -7.06
N GLU A 152 -45.10 5.03 -6.86
CA GLU A 152 -46.29 5.01 -6.04
C GLU A 152 -45.96 5.24 -4.56
N ARG A 153 -46.65 6.22 -3.96
CA ARG A 153 -46.57 6.54 -2.52
C ARG A 153 -45.12 6.76 -2.05
N PRO A 154 -44.37 7.70 -2.64
CA PRO A 154 -42.98 7.93 -2.26
C PRO A 154 -42.89 8.35 -0.79
N TRP A 155 -41.76 8.05 -0.16
CA TRP A 155 -41.48 8.49 1.21
C TRP A 155 -41.47 10.01 1.27
N GLN A 156 -42.24 10.56 2.21
CA GLN A 156 -42.30 12.00 2.47
C GLN A 156 -41.31 12.31 3.60
N ILE A 157 -40.26 13.06 3.30
CA ILE A 157 -39.21 13.42 4.25
C ILE A 157 -39.45 14.86 4.71
N PRO A 158 -39.80 15.07 5.99
CA PRO A 158 -39.97 16.42 6.54
C PRO A 158 -38.67 17.20 6.43
N LEU A 159 -38.79 18.49 6.08
CA LEU A 159 -37.67 19.42 5.96
C LEU A 159 -37.78 20.48 7.06
N HIS A 160 -36.63 20.92 7.58
CA HIS A 160 -36.57 22.09 8.47
C HIS A 160 -36.88 23.38 7.69
N ASP A 161 -37.35 24.42 8.39
CA ASP A 161 -37.83 25.67 7.78
C ASP A 161 -36.85 26.31 6.79
N HIS A 162 -35.55 26.19 7.03
CA HIS A 162 -34.50 26.77 6.18
C HIS A 162 -33.71 25.74 5.34
N ASP A 163 -34.22 24.53 5.12
CA ASP A 163 -33.57 23.57 4.22
C ASP A 163 -33.58 24.09 2.75
N PRO A 164 -32.45 24.09 2.03
CA PRO A 164 -32.39 24.60 0.66
C PRO A 164 -33.09 23.70 -0.38
N TRP A 165 -33.58 22.53 0.00
CA TRP A 165 -34.24 21.62 -0.93
C TRP A 165 -35.52 22.24 -1.53
N PRO A 166 -35.72 22.18 -2.87
CA PRO A 166 -36.76 22.94 -3.54
C PRO A 166 -38.19 22.42 -3.28
N GLN A 167 -38.36 21.10 -3.10
CA GLN A 167 -39.67 20.46 -2.91
C GLN A 167 -39.98 20.24 -1.42
N ARG A 168 -41.14 20.70 -0.92
CA ARG A 168 -41.51 20.57 0.50
C ARG A 168 -42.85 19.83 0.67
N PRO A 169 -42.87 18.63 1.28
CA PRO A 169 -41.72 17.84 1.78
C PRO A 169 -40.83 17.29 0.65
N MET A 170 -39.60 16.90 0.98
CA MET A 170 -38.73 16.17 0.04
C MET A 170 -39.30 14.75 -0.18
N THR A 171 -39.27 14.24 -1.41
CA THR A 171 -39.75 12.89 -1.71
C THR A 171 -38.64 11.95 -2.12
N ILE A 172 -38.66 10.72 -1.60
CA ILE A 172 -37.77 9.63 -2.02
C ILE A 172 -38.63 8.47 -2.54
N LYS A 173 -38.43 8.03 -3.78
CA LYS A 173 -39.14 6.86 -4.38
C LYS A 173 -38.99 5.63 -3.48
N ARG A 174 -39.91 4.67 -3.49
CA ARG A 174 -39.77 3.43 -2.71
C ARG A 174 -38.89 2.41 -3.41
N ALA A 175 -38.28 1.48 -2.66
CA ALA A 175 -37.66 0.32 -3.27
C ALA A 175 -38.75 -0.52 -3.95
N ALA A 176 -38.49 -1.01 -5.16
CA ALA A 176 -39.43 -1.89 -5.84
C ALA A 176 -39.58 -3.19 -5.05
N PRO A 177 -40.81 -3.59 -4.65
CA PRO A 177 -41.00 -4.84 -3.95
C PRO A 177 -40.65 -6.03 -4.87
N ASP A 178 -40.34 -7.18 -4.25
CA ASP A 178 -40.32 -8.45 -4.96
C ASP A 178 -41.64 -8.66 -5.73
N PRO A 179 -41.61 -8.97 -7.04
CA PRO A 179 -42.81 -9.26 -7.83
C PRO A 179 -43.60 -10.49 -7.36
N SER A 180 -42.95 -11.39 -6.63
CA SER A 180 -43.51 -12.67 -6.18
C SER A 180 -43.16 -12.92 -4.70
N PRO A 181 -43.56 -12.03 -3.78
CA PRO A 181 -43.14 -12.08 -2.38
C PRO A 181 -43.80 -13.24 -1.62
N ASP A 182 -43.11 -13.74 -0.60
CA ASP A 182 -43.68 -14.75 0.30
C ASP A 182 -44.74 -14.11 1.23
N SER A 183 -45.79 -14.87 1.60
CA SER A 183 -46.92 -14.32 2.37
C SER A 183 -46.60 -13.94 3.81
N ASP A 184 -45.67 -14.66 4.44
CA ASP A 184 -45.40 -14.60 5.90
C ASP A 184 -43.92 -14.37 6.25
N GLY A 185 -43.13 -13.89 5.28
CA GLY A 185 -41.69 -13.62 5.43
C GLY A 185 -41.33 -12.12 5.51
N PRO A 186 -40.08 -11.78 5.87
CA PRO A 186 -39.58 -10.41 5.72
C PRO A 186 -39.56 -10.02 4.23
N PRO A 187 -39.62 -8.71 3.90
CA PRO A 187 -39.61 -8.28 2.51
C PRO A 187 -38.30 -8.68 1.81
N THR A 188 -38.48 -9.23 0.62
CA THR A 188 -37.42 -9.56 -0.33
C THR A 188 -37.36 -8.52 -1.45
N PHE A 189 -36.23 -8.48 -2.14
CA PHE A 189 -35.99 -7.60 -3.28
C PHE A 189 -35.23 -8.39 -4.34
N VAL A 190 -35.45 -8.04 -5.60
CA VAL A 190 -34.82 -8.68 -6.76
C VAL A 190 -33.82 -7.76 -7.43
N THR A 191 -32.78 -8.35 -8.03
CA THR A 191 -31.74 -7.62 -8.75
C THR A 191 -32.14 -7.30 -10.19
N GLY A 192 -31.77 -6.10 -10.65
CA GLY A 192 -31.82 -5.73 -12.07
C GLY A 192 -30.60 -6.21 -12.88
N ASP A 193 -29.55 -6.69 -12.20
CA ASP A 193 -28.29 -7.16 -12.80
C ASP A 193 -27.93 -8.57 -12.34
N THR A 194 -27.03 -9.25 -13.04
CA THR A 194 -26.62 -10.60 -12.65
C THR A 194 -25.74 -10.55 -11.40
N HIS A 195 -25.95 -11.45 -10.44
CA HIS A 195 -25.06 -11.55 -9.27
C HIS A 195 -23.67 -12.13 -9.61
N TRP A 196 -23.51 -12.69 -10.79
CA TRP A 196 -22.24 -13.26 -11.26
C TRP A 196 -21.23 -12.17 -11.59
N TRP A 197 -19.95 -12.53 -11.53
CA TRP A 197 -18.88 -11.65 -12.01
C TRP A 197 -18.60 -11.98 -13.48
N ASP A 198 -19.52 -11.55 -14.35
CA ASP A 198 -19.56 -11.95 -15.77
C ASP A 198 -19.31 -10.81 -16.76
N ALA A 199 -18.91 -9.66 -16.23
CA ALA A 199 -18.63 -8.43 -16.95
C ALA A 199 -19.86 -7.87 -17.71
N SER A 200 -21.07 -8.07 -17.16
CA SER A 200 -22.34 -7.57 -17.70
C SER A 200 -22.36 -6.05 -17.90
N GLN A 201 -21.59 -5.27 -17.13
CA GLN A 201 -21.42 -3.84 -17.38
C GLN A 201 -20.80 -3.56 -18.76
N VAL A 202 -19.95 -4.44 -19.28
CA VAL A 202 -19.36 -4.29 -20.63
C VAL A 202 -20.27 -4.87 -21.71
N TYR A 203 -20.87 -6.03 -21.46
CA TYR A 203 -21.57 -6.81 -22.49
C TYR A 203 -23.09 -6.56 -22.54
N GLY A 204 -23.64 -5.93 -21.51
CA GLY A 204 -25.08 -5.80 -21.25
C GLY A 204 -25.74 -7.14 -20.92
N SER A 205 -27.00 -7.05 -20.48
CA SER A 205 -27.78 -8.21 -20.03
C SER A 205 -29.00 -8.49 -20.92
N THR A 206 -29.17 -7.73 -22.01
CA THR A 206 -30.22 -7.94 -23.03
C THR A 206 -29.61 -8.32 -24.38
N ARG A 207 -30.35 -9.10 -25.17
CA ARG A 207 -29.93 -9.53 -26.50
C ARG A 207 -29.78 -8.34 -27.46
N ASP A 208 -30.73 -7.41 -27.45
CA ASP A 208 -30.72 -6.24 -28.33
C ASP A 208 -29.48 -5.36 -28.11
N PHE A 209 -29.11 -5.11 -26.85
CA PHE A 209 -27.90 -4.35 -26.54
C PHE A 209 -26.64 -5.10 -26.98
N CYS A 210 -26.53 -6.37 -26.64
CA CYS A 210 -25.38 -7.21 -27.00
C CYS A 210 -25.21 -7.30 -28.53
N ASP A 211 -26.28 -7.58 -29.27
CA ASP A 211 -26.24 -7.71 -30.74
C ASP A 211 -25.93 -6.36 -31.40
N GLY A 212 -26.49 -5.26 -30.86
CA GLY A 212 -26.16 -3.90 -31.28
C GLY A 212 -24.68 -3.55 -31.07
N LEU A 213 -24.10 -3.98 -29.94
CA LEU A 213 -22.71 -3.73 -29.56
C LEU A 213 -21.71 -4.51 -30.43
N ARG A 214 -22.08 -5.68 -30.93
CA ARG A 214 -21.18 -6.57 -31.68
C ARG A 214 -20.98 -6.13 -33.13
N THR A 215 -19.76 -6.29 -33.62
CA THR A 215 -19.42 -6.04 -35.04
C THR A 215 -19.93 -7.15 -35.97
N GLY A 216 -20.17 -8.35 -35.44
CA GLY A 216 -20.44 -9.56 -36.23
C GLY A 216 -19.20 -10.09 -36.97
N HIS A 217 -18.02 -9.56 -36.67
CA HIS A 217 -16.76 -9.99 -37.27
C HIS A 217 -15.69 -10.23 -36.19
N ARG A 218 -15.07 -11.42 -36.22
CA ARG A 218 -13.98 -11.84 -35.32
C ARG A 218 -14.29 -11.71 -33.82
N GLY A 219 -15.56 -11.73 -33.45
CA GLY A 219 -16.04 -11.62 -32.08
C GLY A 219 -15.90 -10.23 -31.46
N GLN A 220 -15.58 -9.19 -32.23
CA GLN A 220 -15.23 -7.87 -31.71
C GLN A 220 -16.45 -7.00 -31.38
N LEU A 221 -16.26 -6.08 -30.42
CA LEU A 221 -17.20 -5.02 -30.05
C LEU A 221 -16.95 -3.75 -30.86
N LYS A 222 -18.03 -3.01 -31.14
CA LYS A 222 -18.00 -1.70 -31.80
C LYS A 222 -17.58 -0.63 -30.78
N LEU A 223 -16.57 0.16 -31.14
CA LEU A 223 -16.27 1.43 -30.50
C LEU A 223 -16.43 2.54 -31.53
N ASP A 224 -17.00 3.67 -31.12
CA ASP A 224 -17.06 4.87 -31.94
C ASP A 224 -15.75 5.69 -31.85
N GLN A 225 -15.77 6.91 -32.41
CA GLN A 225 -14.60 7.77 -32.50
C GLN A 225 -14.07 8.26 -31.14
N VAL A 226 -14.94 8.37 -30.12
CA VAL A 226 -14.53 8.74 -28.76
C VAL A 226 -14.19 7.53 -27.90
N GLY A 227 -14.31 6.31 -28.46
CA GLY A 227 -13.96 5.07 -27.79
C GLY A 227 -15.05 4.54 -26.87
N LEU A 228 -16.32 4.84 -27.12
CA LEU A 228 -17.48 4.30 -26.40
C LEU A 228 -18.33 3.42 -27.33
N PRO A 229 -19.34 2.68 -26.80
CA PRO A 229 -20.35 2.05 -27.64
C PRO A 229 -20.98 3.06 -28.62
N PRO A 230 -21.51 2.61 -29.78
CA PRO A 230 -22.23 3.49 -30.70
C PRO A 230 -23.33 4.30 -30.00
N ALA A 231 -23.37 5.62 -30.23
CA ALA A 231 -24.31 6.54 -29.56
C ALA A 231 -25.78 6.16 -29.74
N GLU A 232 -26.12 5.44 -30.80
CA GLU A 232 -27.47 4.93 -31.05
C GLU A 232 -27.93 3.92 -29.97
N LEU A 233 -27.00 3.17 -29.37
CA LEU A 233 -27.29 2.22 -28.28
C LEU A 233 -27.57 2.93 -26.96
N GLU A 234 -27.12 4.16 -26.78
CA GLU A 234 -27.42 4.92 -25.56
C GLU A 234 -28.91 5.33 -25.50
N ARG A 235 -29.56 5.46 -26.67
CA ARG A 235 -30.99 5.81 -26.75
C ARG A 235 -31.92 4.70 -26.25
N SER A 236 -31.43 3.45 -26.20
CA SER A 236 -32.20 2.31 -25.71
C SER A 236 -31.93 2.00 -24.23
N LEU A 237 -31.08 2.78 -23.55
CA LEU A 237 -30.80 2.60 -22.13
C LEU A 237 -31.89 3.26 -21.27
N ASP A 238 -32.28 2.57 -20.19
CA ASP A 238 -33.14 3.13 -19.16
C ASP A 238 -32.37 4.14 -18.30
N LEU A 239 -32.55 5.42 -18.60
CA LEU A 239 -31.92 6.53 -17.89
C LEU A 239 -32.48 6.73 -16.48
N THR A 240 -33.60 6.11 -16.14
CA THR A 240 -34.14 6.12 -14.78
C THR A 240 -33.44 5.08 -13.89
N GLY A 241 -32.81 4.07 -14.48
CA GLY A 241 -32.07 3.00 -13.82
C GLY A 241 -30.57 3.29 -13.62
N ALA A 242 -29.76 2.23 -13.54
CA ALA A 242 -28.31 2.32 -13.29
C ALA A 242 -27.56 3.08 -14.40
N ALA A 243 -28.04 3.00 -15.65
CA ALA A 243 -27.43 3.71 -16.79
C ALA A 243 -27.49 5.24 -16.62
N GLY A 244 -28.50 5.77 -15.93
CA GLY A 244 -28.60 7.21 -15.63
C GLY A 244 -27.52 7.73 -14.69
N ASN A 245 -26.76 6.85 -14.02
CA ASN A 245 -25.72 7.21 -13.07
C ASN A 245 -24.31 7.09 -13.68
N PHE A 246 -24.22 7.06 -15.02
CA PHE A 246 -22.96 7.00 -15.76
C PHE A 246 -22.20 8.33 -15.70
N TRP A 247 -20.87 8.27 -15.70
CA TRP A 247 -19.99 9.45 -15.67
C TRP A 247 -18.63 9.15 -16.30
N VAL A 248 -17.77 10.17 -16.48
CA VAL A 248 -16.47 10.05 -17.17
C VAL A 248 -15.59 8.92 -16.61
N GLY A 249 -15.58 8.70 -15.29
CA GLY A 249 -14.81 7.61 -14.69
C GLY A 249 -15.23 6.23 -15.20
N LEU A 250 -16.54 5.98 -15.35
CA LEU A 250 -17.05 4.74 -15.94
C LEU A 250 -16.73 4.67 -17.44
N ALA A 251 -16.86 5.78 -18.16
CA ALA A 251 -16.56 5.85 -19.59
C ALA A 251 -15.13 5.39 -19.91
N ILE A 252 -14.15 5.83 -19.10
CA ILE A 252 -12.74 5.43 -19.22
C ILE A 252 -12.60 3.90 -19.11
N LEU A 253 -13.23 3.28 -18.11
CA LEU A 253 -13.10 1.84 -17.85
C LEU A 253 -13.87 0.99 -18.86
N HIS A 254 -15.06 1.40 -19.28
CA HIS A 254 -15.78 0.74 -20.37
C HIS A 254 -14.96 0.76 -21.66
N SER A 255 -14.40 1.93 -22.03
CA SER A 255 -13.53 2.03 -23.21
C SER A 255 -12.33 1.08 -23.11
N LEU A 256 -11.66 1.06 -21.95
CA LEU A 256 -10.48 0.24 -21.72
C LEU A 256 -10.78 -1.27 -21.85
N PHE A 257 -11.86 -1.76 -21.24
CA PHE A 257 -12.19 -3.19 -21.27
C PHE A 257 -12.89 -3.66 -22.55
N MET A 258 -13.51 -2.75 -23.31
CA MET A 258 -13.94 -3.05 -24.68
C MET A 258 -12.73 -3.21 -25.62
N ARG A 259 -11.72 -2.35 -25.50
CA ARG A 259 -10.44 -2.49 -26.22
C ARG A 259 -9.72 -3.78 -25.82
N GLU A 260 -9.72 -4.12 -24.53
CA GLU A 260 -9.12 -5.36 -24.04
C GLU A 260 -9.83 -6.60 -24.60
N HIS A 261 -11.16 -6.61 -24.62
CA HIS A 261 -11.93 -7.67 -25.28
C HIS A 261 -11.53 -7.83 -26.76
N ASN A 262 -11.44 -6.72 -27.51
CA ASN A 262 -11.05 -6.77 -28.92
C ASN A 262 -9.62 -7.30 -29.12
N ALA A 263 -8.68 -6.95 -28.24
CA ALA A 263 -7.32 -7.47 -28.26
C ALA A 263 -7.26 -8.98 -27.94
N ILE A 264 -8.11 -9.46 -27.02
CA ILE A 264 -8.29 -10.89 -26.74
C ILE A 264 -8.83 -11.60 -27.98
N CYS A 265 -9.89 -11.07 -28.62
CA CYS A 265 -10.45 -11.62 -29.86
C CYS A 265 -9.39 -11.75 -30.96
N GLU A 266 -8.54 -10.73 -31.14
CA GLU A 266 -7.44 -10.77 -32.11
C GLU A 266 -6.44 -11.87 -31.79
N ARG A 267 -6.03 -11.98 -30.52
CA ARG A 267 -5.11 -13.02 -30.05
C ARG A 267 -5.66 -14.42 -30.26
N LEU A 268 -6.93 -14.64 -29.93
CA LEU A 268 -7.61 -15.92 -30.08
C LEU A 268 -7.76 -16.29 -31.56
N ALA A 269 -8.22 -15.37 -32.40
CA ALA A 269 -8.37 -15.60 -33.84
C ALA A 269 -7.02 -15.87 -34.53
N ALA A 270 -5.93 -15.24 -34.08
CA ALA A 270 -4.59 -15.53 -34.60
C ALA A 270 -4.08 -16.93 -34.20
N ARG A 271 -4.45 -17.42 -33.01
CA ARG A 271 -4.03 -18.74 -32.51
C ARG A 271 -4.94 -19.88 -32.97
N TYR A 272 -6.22 -19.59 -33.14
CA TYR A 272 -7.27 -20.55 -33.49
C TYR A 272 -8.09 -20.03 -34.69
N PRO A 273 -7.54 -20.05 -35.92
CA PRO A 273 -8.19 -19.48 -37.10
C PRO A 273 -9.53 -20.15 -37.47
N GLN A 274 -9.82 -21.32 -36.92
CA GLN A 274 -11.07 -22.06 -37.14
C GLN A 274 -12.26 -21.54 -36.32
N LEU A 275 -12.03 -20.73 -35.28
CA LEU A 275 -13.11 -20.22 -34.43
C LEU A 275 -13.90 -19.14 -35.17
N GLY A 276 -15.23 -19.30 -35.23
CA GLY A 276 -16.13 -18.31 -35.81
C GLY A 276 -16.33 -17.08 -34.92
N ASP A 277 -17.08 -16.08 -35.43
CA ASP A 277 -17.38 -14.84 -34.70
C ASP A 277 -17.98 -15.09 -33.31
N GLN A 278 -19.01 -15.93 -33.23
CA GLN A 278 -19.71 -16.25 -31.98
C GLN A 278 -18.78 -16.92 -30.97
N GLU A 279 -17.98 -17.90 -31.40
CA GLU A 279 -17.06 -18.62 -30.52
C GLU A 279 -15.97 -17.70 -29.99
N LEU A 280 -15.41 -16.84 -30.84
CA LEU A 280 -14.41 -15.84 -30.42
C LEU A 280 -14.98 -14.88 -29.38
N TYR A 281 -16.18 -14.34 -29.63
CA TYR A 281 -16.88 -13.46 -28.68
C TYR A 281 -17.08 -14.14 -27.32
N GLU A 282 -17.62 -15.36 -27.31
CA GLU A 282 -17.90 -16.10 -26.08
C GLU A 282 -16.63 -16.41 -25.28
N LYS A 283 -15.55 -16.83 -25.95
CA LYS A 283 -14.25 -17.08 -25.30
C LYS A 283 -13.60 -15.78 -24.81
N ALA A 284 -13.65 -14.72 -25.60
CA ALA A 284 -13.10 -13.43 -25.18
C ALA A 284 -13.86 -12.82 -24.01
N ARG A 285 -15.20 -12.96 -23.94
CA ARG A 285 -15.99 -12.56 -22.76
C ARG A 285 -15.55 -13.31 -21.50
N LEU A 286 -15.37 -14.64 -21.59
CA LEU A 286 -14.86 -15.45 -20.47
C LEU A 286 -13.50 -14.93 -19.96
N VAL A 287 -12.54 -14.76 -20.88
CA VAL A 287 -11.19 -14.29 -20.57
C VAL A 287 -11.22 -12.88 -19.96
N ASN A 288 -11.99 -11.96 -20.53
CA ASN A 288 -12.06 -10.59 -20.05
C ASN A 288 -12.71 -10.48 -18.66
N ALA A 289 -13.83 -11.20 -18.44
CA ALA A 289 -14.47 -11.26 -17.12
C ALA A 289 -13.52 -11.83 -16.05
N ALA A 290 -12.73 -12.86 -16.40
CA ALA A 290 -11.73 -13.40 -15.49
C ALA A 290 -10.54 -12.47 -15.24
N LEU A 291 -10.13 -11.69 -16.23
CA LEU A 291 -9.10 -10.67 -16.06
C LEU A 291 -9.60 -9.53 -15.16
N ILE A 292 -10.83 -9.04 -15.33
CA ILE A 292 -11.46 -8.04 -14.45
C ILE A 292 -11.50 -8.58 -13.01
N ALA A 293 -12.02 -9.80 -12.80
CA ALA A 293 -12.06 -10.42 -11.48
C ALA A 293 -10.68 -10.60 -10.85
N LYS A 294 -9.66 -10.94 -11.66
CA LYS A 294 -8.26 -11.01 -11.22
C LYS A 294 -7.77 -9.66 -10.75
N ILE A 295 -7.88 -8.63 -11.60
CA ILE A 295 -7.44 -7.26 -11.31
C ILE A 295 -8.09 -6.76 -10.02
N HIS A 296 -9.39 -6.95 -9.87
CA HIS A 296 -10.06 -6.57 -8.64
C HIS A 296 -9.50 -7.28 -7.40
N THR A 297 -9.24 -8.59 -7.53
CA THR A 297 -8.78 -9.45 -6.44
C THR A 297 -7.33 -9.13 -6.04
N ILE A 298 -6.41 -8.93 -6.99
CA ILE A 298 -4.98 -8.85 -6.70
C ILE A 298 -4.36 -7.46 -6.86
N ASP A 299 -5.07 -6.50 -7.47
CA ASP A 299 -4.65 -5.11 -7.62
C ASP A 299 -5.58 -4.17 -6.83
N TRP A 300 -6.87 -4.07 -7.18
CA TRP A 300 -7.77 -3.08 -6.58
C TRP A 300 -7.98 -3.32 -5.08
N THR A 301 -8.36 -4.55 -4.69
CA THR A 301 -8.60 -4.87 -3.28
C THR A 301 -7.33 -4.64 -2.44
N PRO A 302 -6.14 -5.12 -2.83
CA PRO A 302 -4.90 -4.80 -2.14
C PRO A 302 -4.53 -3.31 -2.08
N ALA A 303 -5.06 -2.47 -2.98
CA ALA A 303 -4.85 -1.02 -2.92
C ALA A 303 -5.74 -0.37 -1.84
N ILE A 304 -7.03 -0.72 -1.79
CA ILE A 304 -7.97 -0.12 -0.82
C ILE A 304 -7.85 -0.74 0.58
N ILE A 305 -7.34 -1.97 0.71
CA ILE A 305 -7.01 -2.59 2.00
C ILE A 305 -5.54 -2.99 2.04
N ALA A 306 -4.66 -1.99 1.93
CA ALA A 306 -3.20 -2.10 1.85
C ALA A 306 -2.49 -2.56 3.15
N HIS A 307 -3.20 -3.25 4.04
CA HIS A 307 -2.60 -3.89 5.20
C HIS A 307 -1.82 -5.15 4.75
N PRO A 308 -0.59 -5.40 5.23
CA PRO A 308 0.25 -6.52 4.75
C PRO A 308 -0.42 -7.91 4.84
N THR A 309 -1.26 -8.12 5.86
CA THR A 309 -2.04 -9.36 6.02
C THR A 309 -3.10 -9.52 4.94
N THR A 310 -3.86 -8.46 4.59
CA THR A 310 -4.93 -8.54 3.60
C THR A 310 -4.39 -8.55 2.19
N VAL A 311 -3.32 -7.81 1.90
CA VAL A 311 -2.59 -7.92 0.63
C VAL A 311 -2.15 -9.38 0.39
N PHE A 312 -1.61 -10.05 1.42
CA PHE A 312 -1.28 -11.47 1.34
C PHE A 312 -2.54 -12.35 1.17
N ALA A 313 -3.59 -12.11 1.97
CA ALA A 313 -4.80 -12.93 1.96
C ALA A 313 -5.53 -12.86 0.60
N MET A 314 -5.60 -11.69 -0.02
CA MET A 314 -6.22 -11.50 -1.33
C MET A 314 -5.42 -12.21 -2.43
N ARG A 315 -4.08 -12.10 -2.41
CA ARG A 315 -3.24 -12.89 -3.30
C ARG A 315 -3.39 -14.40 -3.05
N ALA A 316 -3.57 -14.82 -1.80
CA ALA A 316 -3.81 -16.22 -1.46
C ALA A 316 -5.20 -16.71 -1.92
N ASN A 317 -6.22 -15.86 -2.00
CA ASN A 317 -7.51 -16.25 -2.61
C ASN A 317 -7.33 -16.62 -4.09
N TRP A 318 -6.45 -15.92 -4.82
CA TRP A 318 -6.21 -16.20 -6.24
C TRP A 318 -5.15 -17.29 -6.49
N PHE A 319 -4.04 -17.28 -5.77
CA PHE A 319 -2.88 -18.16 -6.02
C PHE A 319 -2.65 -19.22 -4.94
N GLY A 320 -3.39 -19.18 -3.84
CA GLY A 320 -3.15 -19.99 -2.66
C GLY A 320 -1.94 -19.54 -1.85
N ILE A 321 -1.74 -20.16 -0.69
CA ILE A 321 -0.58 -19.85 0.16
C ILE A 321 0.76 -20.29 -0.47
N LEU A 322 0.74 -21.22 -1.42
CA LEU A 322 1.93 -21.61 -2.21
C LEU A 322 2.33 -20.52 -3.21
N GLY A 323 1.40 -19.64 -3.57
CA GLY A 323 1.65 -18.43 -4.32
C GLY A 323 1.83 -18.61 -5.83
N GLU A 324 1.91 -17.47 -6.51
CA GLU A 324 1.89 -17.38 -7.97
C GLU A 324 3.04 -18.12 -8.65
N ARG A 325 4.27 -18.02 -8.10
CA ARG A 325 5.44 -18.70 -8.68
C ARG A 325 5.27 -20.22 -8.69
N PHE A 326 4.70 -20.78 -7.62
CA PHE A 326 4.39 -22.20 -7.55
C PHE A 326 3.35 -22.57 -8.61
N ARG A 327 2.25 -21.80 -8.67
CA ARG A 327 1.18 -22.02 -9.65
C ARG A 327 1.68 -21.96 -11.10
N ARG A 328 2.53 -20.98 -11.45
CA ARG A 328 3.14 -20.86 -12.79
C ARG A 328 4.07 -22.03 -13.11
N ARG A 329 4.82 -22.54 -12.13
CA ARG A 329 5.83 -23.60 -12.36
C ARG A 329 5.25 -25.01 -12.42
N PHE A 330 4.24 -25.29 -11.61
CA PHE A 330 3.73 -26.64 -11.38
C PHE A 330 2.25 -26.82 -11.73
N GLY A 331 1.55 -25.75 -12.11
CA GLY A 331 0.11 -25.80 -12.29
C GLY A 331 -0.64 -26.10 -10.99
N ARG A 332 -1.89 -26.54 -11.11
CA ARG A 332 -2.69 -27.04 -9.97
C ARG A 332 -2.45 -28.55 -9.80
N ILE A 333 -2.07 -28.96 -8.59
CA ILE A 333 -1.80 -30.35 -8.20
C ILE A 333 -2.69 -30.82 -7.04
N THR A 334 -3.45 -29.91 -6.42
CA THR A 334 -4.41 -30.22 -5.36
C THR A 334 -5.67 -29.38 -5.50
N ASP A 335 -6.81 -29.94 -5.13
CA ASP A 335 -8.11 -29.25 -5.15
C ASP A 335 -8.28 -28.22 -4.03
N SER A 336 -7.35 -28.16 -3.07
CA SER A 336 -7.41 -27.23 -1.94
C SER A 336 -7.34 -25.76 -2.35
N GLU A 337 -8.45 -25.03 -2.18
CA GLU A 337 -8.50 -23.57 -2.40
C GLU A 337 -7.53 -22.80 -1.49
N VAL A 338 -7.18 -23.34 -0.33
CA VAL A 338 -6.25 -22.69 0.60
C VAL A 338 -4.82 -22.81 0.10
N LEU A 339 -4.44 -23.98 -0.43
CA LEU A 339 -3.06 -24.24 -0.87
C LEU A 339 -2.75 -23.58 -2.22
N GLN A 340 -3.69 -23.63 -3.19
CA GLN A 340 -3.45 -23.19 -4.57
C GLN A 340 -4.46 -22.17 -5.11
N GLY A 341 -5.32 -21.63 -4.26
CA GLY A 341 -6.28 -20.58 -4.62
C GLY A 341 -7.60 -21.13 -5.11
N ILE A 342 -8.62 -20.27 -5.13
CA ILE A 342 -9.98 -20.57 -5.58
C ILE A 342 -10.01 -20.84 -7.09
N PRO A 343 -9.30 -20.07 -7.95
CA PRO A 343 -9.37 -20.33 -9.38
C PRO A 343 -8.91 -21.75 -9.75
N GLY A 344 -9.78 -22.52 -10.40
CA GLY A 344 -9.56 -23.93 -10.74
C GLY A 344 -9.84 -24.93 -9.61
N SER A 345 -10.39 -24.51 -8.46
CA SER A 345 -10.86 -25.43 -7.40
C SER A 345 -12.22 -26.05 -7.75
N PRO A 346 -12.74 -27.01 -6.97
CA PRO A 346 -14.14 -27.39 -7.06
C PRO A 346 -15.07 -26.21 -6.73
N THR A 347 -16.23 -26.14 -7.40
CA THR A 347 -17.30 -25.16 -7.09
C THR A 347 -17.89 -25.45 -5.71
N ASN A 348 -18.11 -24.43 -4.89
CA ASN A 348 -18.66 -24.58 -3.56
C ASN A 348 -19.53 -23.38 -3.15
N HIS A 349 -20.82 -23.65 -2.92
CA HIS A 349 -21.78 -22.66 -2.41
C HIS A 349 -21.91 -22.69 -0.88
N HIS A 350 -21.17 -23.55 -0.19
CA HIS A 350 -21.17 -23.68 1.27
C HIS A 350 -22.55 -23.98 1.87
N GLY A 351 -23.38 -24.74 1.15
CA GLY A 351 -24.70 -25.20 1.61
C GLY A 351 -25.84 -24.21 1.41
N VAL A 352 -25.59 -23.05 0.79
CA VAL A 352 -26.58 -22.00 0.50
C VAL A 352 -26.43 -21.61 -0.97
N PRO A 353 -27.51 -21.49 -1.77
CA PRO A 353 -27.43 -20.97 -3.14
C PRO A 353 -26.66 -19.65 -3.24
N TYR A 354 -26.00 -19.42 -4.37
CA TYR A 354 -25.25 -18.18 -4.58
C TYR A 354 -26.19 -17.02 -4.92
N SER A 355 -26.03 -15.94 -4.18
CA SER A 355 -26.56 -14.62 -4.46
C SER A 355 -25.64 -13.57 -3.85
N LEU A 356 -25.68 -12.36 -4.37
CA LEU A 356 -25.26 -11.19 -3.59
C LEU A 356 -26.36 -10.84 -2.58
N THR A 357 -25.98 -10.09 -1.56
CA THR A 357 -26.83 -9.88 -0.39
C THR A 357 -27.15 -8.40 -0.18
N GLU A 358 -28.22 -8.11 0.55
CA GLU A 358 -28.55 -6.73 0.92
C GLU A 358 -27.47 -6.07 1.78
N GLU A 359 -26.79 -6.85 2.63
CA GLU A 359 -25.66 -6.36 3.41
C GLU A 359 -24.44 -6.08 2.52
N PHE A 360 -24.23 -6.84 1.45
CA PHE A 360 -23.22 -6.55 0.45
C PHE A 360 -23.49 -5.21 -0.26
N VAL A 361 -24.75 -4.96 -0.63
CA VAL A 361 -25.17 -3.69 -1.23
C VAL A 361 -24.90 -2.53 -0.26
N ALA A 362 -25.25 -2.70 1.02
CA ALA A 362 -25.09 -1.66 2.04
C ALA A 362 -23.62 -1.26 2.28
N VAL A 363 -22.70 -2.24 2.34
CA VAL A 363 -21.27 -1.94 2.60
C VAL A 363 -20.51 -1.39 1.39
N TYR A 364 -21.08 -1.49 0.18
CA TYR A 364 -20.52 -0.92 -1.05
C TYR A 364 -21.04 0.49 -1.37
N ARG A 365 -21.84 1.11 -0.48
CA ARG A 365 -22.18 2.53 -0.57
C ARG A 365 -20.95 3.39 -0.25
N MET A 366 -20.12 3.62 -1.28
CA MET A 366 -18.80 4.26 -1.19
C MET A 366 -18.76 5.61 -1.92
N HIS A 367 -19.90 6.32 -2.00
CA HIS A 367 -20.03 7.60 -2.69
C HIS A 367 -19.05 8.72 -2.23
N PRO A 368 -18.55 8.78 -0.97
CA PRO A 368 -17.50 9.74 -0.60
C PRO A 368 -16.22 9.65 -1.44
N LEU A 369 -15.98 8.54 -2.16
CA LEU A 369 -14.85 8.42 -3.07
C LEU A 369 -14.87 9.45 -4.21
N ILE A 370 -16.04 9.97 -4.59
CA ILE A 370 -16.18 10.92 -5.71
C ILE A 370 -15.77 12.34 -5.27
N PRO A 371 -14.83 13.02 -5.93
CA PRO A 371 -14.55 14.45 -5.72
C PRO A 371 -15.70 15.34 -6.17
N ASP A 372 -15.79 16.57 -5.63
CA ASP A 372 -16.72 17.58 -6.18
C ASP A 372 -16.12 18.26 -7.43
N SER A 373 -14.82 18.54 -7.41
CA SER A 373 -14.06 19.22 -8.48
C SER A 373 -12.95 18.33 -9.06
N PHE A 374 -12.69 18.42 -10.36
CA PHE A 374 -11.72 17.60 -11.07
C PHE A 374 -10.72 18.45 -11.87
N LEU A 375 -9.43 18.18 -11.68
CA LEU A 375 -8.35 18.79 -12.45
C LEU A 375 -7.82 17.77 -13.47
N PHE A 376 -7.89 18.14 -14.74
CA PHE A 376 -7.35 17.33 -15.84
C PHE A 376 -6.01 17.90 -16.29
N ARG A 377 -5.06 17.00 -16.52
CA ARG A 377 -3.65 17.31 -16.78
C ARG A 377 -3.17 16.65 -18.05
N SER A 378 -2.31 17.36 -18.79
CA SER A 378 -1.62 16.76 -19.92
C SER A 378 -0.58 15.76 -19.44
N LEU A 379 -0.58 14.56 -20.02
CA LEU A 379 0.46 13.55 -19.79
C LEU A 379 1.84 14.02 -20.28
N ALA A 380 1.89 14.99 -21.21
CA ALA A 380 3.14 15.44 -21.83
C ALA A 380 4.00 16.31 -20.90
N ASP A 381 3.37 17.15 -20.07
CA ASP A 381 4.07 18.18 -19.29
C ASP A 381 3.42 18.48 -17.92
N ASP A 382 2.45 17.68 -17.49
CA ASP A 382 1.71 17.79 -16.22
C ASP A 382 0.89 19.09 -16.03
N CYS A 383 0.79 19.93 -17.07
CA CYS A 383 0.02 21.17 -17.01
C CYS A 383 -1.49 20.87 -16.95
N VAL A 384 -2.22 21.67 -16.15
CA VAL A 384 -3.68 21.57 -16.09
C VAL A 384 -4.25 22.05 -17.42
N VAL A 385 -5.03 21.19 -18.08
CA VAL A 385 -5.66 21.45 -19.38
C VAL A 385 -7.15 21.76 -19.27
N ALA A 386 -7.80 21.27 -18.22
CA ALA A 386 -9.21 21.56 -17.94
C ALA A 386 -9.51 21.40 -16.45
N GLU A 387 -10.54 22.11 -15.99
CA GLU A 387 -11.12 22.02 -14.66
C GLU A 387 -12.63 21.92 -14.83
N HIS A 388 -13.23 20.92 -14.19
CA HIS A 388 -14.67 20.64 -14.30
C HIS A 388 -15.22 20.27 -12.92
N GLU A 389 -16.47 20.61 -12.66
CA GLU A 389 -17.20 20.12 -11.49
C GLU A 389 -17.85 18.77 -11.82
N PHE A 390 -18.23 18.01 -10.79
CA PHE A 390 -18.84 16.68 -10.99
C PHE A 390 -20.04 16.67 -11.96
N PRO A 391 -20.99 17.64 -11.94
CA PRO A 391 -22.10 17.69 -12.89
C PRO A 391 -21.66 17.70 -14.36
N ASP A 392 -20.54 18.37 -14.67
CA ASP A 392 -19.96 18.47 -16.01
C ASP A 392 -19.33 17.15 -16.50
N LEU A 393 -19.25 16.14 -15.64
CA LEU A 393 -18.70 14.82 -15.92
C LEU A 393 -19.76 13.71 -15.94
N THR A 394 -21.02 14.04 -15.73
CA THR A 394 -22.15 13.09 -15.74
C THR A 394 -22.56 12.70 -17.16
N LEU A 395 -23.42 11.67 -17.29
CA LEU A 395 -23.81 11.02 -18.55
C LEU A 395 -23.99 11.98 -19.74
N LEU A 396 -24.70 13.10 -19.54
CA LEU A 396 -25.02 14.05 -20.62
C LEU A 396 -23.79 14.74 -21.22
N HIS A 397 -22.69 14.83 -20.46
CA HIS A 397 -21.46 15.49 -20.86
C HIS A 397 -20.30 14.52 -21.14
N VAL A 398 -20.44 13.23 -20.86
CA VAL A 398 -19.35 12.25 -21.01
C VAL A 398 -18.71 12.29 -22.40
N ARG A 399 -19.52 12.26 -23.45
CA ARG A 399 -19.02 12.26 -24.84
C ARG A 399 -18.31 13.56 -25.19
N GLU A 400 -18.82 14.69 -24.71
CA GLU A 400 -18.20 16.00 -24.86
C GLU A 400 -16.81 16.00 -24.20
N ARG A 401 -16.71 15.54 -22.94
CA ARG A 401 -15.45 15.49 -22.19
C ARG A 401 -14.42 14.54 -22.79
N LEU A 402 -14.84 13.38 -23.31
CA LEU A 402 -13.96 12.44 -24.02
C LEU A 402 -13.51 12.97 -25.40
N GLY A 403 -14.28 13.87 -26.01
CA GLY A 403 -13.88 14.58 -27.23
C GLY A 403 -12.94 15.77 -26.96
N GLU A 404 -13.08 16.41 -25.80
CA GLU A 404 -12.25 17.53 -25.33
C GLU A 404 -10.87 17.06 -24.87
N ILE A 405 -10.80 15.99 -24.07
CA ILE A 405 -9.58 15.55 -23.38
C ILE A 405 -9.15 14.18 -23.90
N PRO A 406 -7.92 14.02 -24.41
CA PRO A 406 -7.42 12.72 -24.86
C PRO A 406 -7.53 11.66 -23.77
N MET A 407 -7.92 10.43 -24.14
CA MET A 407 -8.08 9.32 -23.19
C MET A 407 -6.83 9.03 -22.33
N ALA A 408 -5.63 9.23 -22.90
CA ALA A 408 -4.38 9.08 -22.15
C ALA A 408 -4.23 10.17 -21.05
N ASP A 409 -4.65 11.40 -21.33
CA ASP A 409 -4.65 12.51 -20.37
C ASP A 409 -5.74 12.30 -19.31
N LEU A 410 -6.92 11.78 -19.68
CA LEU A 410 -7.96 11.37 -18.72
C LEU A 410 -7.45 10.30 -17.75
N LEU A 411 -6.86 9.22 -18.27
CA LEU A 411 -6.27 8.14 -17.47
C LEU A 411 -5.15 8.66 -16.57
N TYR A 412 -4.28 9.51 -17.10
CA TYR A 412 -3.21 10.15 -16.34
C TYR A 412 -3.75 11.03 -15.21
N SER A 413 -4.74 11.86 -15.49
CA SER A 413 -5.41 12.74 -14.52
C SER A 413 -6.04 11.94 -13.39
N PHE A 414 -6.77 10.87 -13.72
CA PHE A 414 -7.35 9.97 -12.73
C PHE A 414 -6.28 9.20 -11.94
N GLY A 415 -5.14 8.87 -12.57
CA GLY A 415 -3.99 8.28 -11.90
C GLY A 415 -3.29 9.22 -10.93
N ARG A 416 -3.36 10.55 -11.17
CA ARG A 416 -2.76 11.60 -10.34
C ARG A 416 -3.68 12.12 -9.23
N ALA A 417 -4.98 12.15 -9.49
CA ALA A 417 -5.97 12.63 -8.53
C ALA A 417 -6.23 11.59 -7.43
N HIS A 418 -6.62 12.06 -6.24
CA HIS A 418 -7.08 11.20 -5.15
C HIS A 418 -8.61 11.15 -5.11
N PRO A 419 -9.22 10.00 -4.77
CA PRO A 419 -10.61 9.95 -4.40
C PRO A 419 -10.81 10.49 -2.97
N GLY A 420 -12.04 10.75 -2.56
CA GLY A 420 -12.32 11.13 -1.17
C GLY A 420 -12.23 9.93 -0.20
N ALA A 421 -11.87 10.17 1.05
CA ALA A 421 -11.88 9.18 2.12
C ALA A 421 -13.32 8.79 2.53
N LEU A 422 -13.54 7.51 2.87
CA LEU A 422 -14.83 7.02 3.37
C LEU A 422 -15.00 7.37 4.86
N THR A 423 -15.26 8.64 5.15
CA THR A 423 -15.41 9.20 6.51
C THR A 423 -16.68 10.05 6.61
N LEU A 424 -17.08 10.38 7.85
CA LEU A 424 -18.08 11.42 8.08
C LEU A 424 -17.58 12.75 7.49
N HIS A 425 -18.52 13.62 7.16
CA HIS A 425 -18.25 14.96 6.60
C HIS A 425 -17.43 14.95 5.31
N ASN A 426 -17.62 13.94 4.46
CA ASN A 426 -16.91 13.81 3.19
C ASN A 426 -17.77 13.28 2.02
N PHE A 427 -19.09 13.23 2.17
CA PHE A 427 -20.03 12.88 1.09
C PHE A 427 -20.19 14.06 0.12
N PRO A 428 -20.08 13.87 -1.21
CA PRO A 428 -19.98 14.98 -2.17
C PRO A 428 -21.24 15.84 -2.17
N ARG A 429 -21.08 17.17 -2.23
CA ARG A 429 -22.20 18.11 -2.22
C ARG A 429 -23.06 17.97 -3.46
N HIS A 430 -22.44 17.74 -4.62
CA HIS A 430 -23.16 17.48 -5.87
C HIS A 430 -24.01 16.19 -5.82
N LEU A 431 -23.66 15.22 -4.95
CA LEU A 431 -24.48 14.01 -4.75
C LEU A 431 -25.61 14.21 -3.72
N GLN A 432 -25.57 15.26 -2.90
CA GLN A 432 -26.68 15.64 -2.01
C GLN A 432 -27.74 16.50 -2.71
N HIS A 433 -27.42 16.97 -3.92
CA HIS A 433 -28.30 17.74 -4.81
C HIS A 433 -28.01 17.30 -6.25
N PHE A 434 -28.24 16.01 -6.52
CA PHE A 434 -27.90 15.38 -7.79
C PHE A 434 -29.06 15.46 -8.78
N GLU A 435 -28.87 16.20 -9.85
CA GLU A 435 -29.80 16.25 -10.98
C GLU A 435 -29.50 15.08 -11.91
N ARG A 436 -30.50 14.22 -12.11
CA ARG A 436 -30.40 13.07 -12.99
C ARG A 436 -30.72 13.46 -14.43
N PRO A 437 -30.33 12.64 -15.43
CA PRO A 437 -30.62 12.92 -16.84
C PRO A 437 -32.12 13.04 -17.18
N ASP A 438 -33.00 12.47 -16.37
CA ASP A 438 -34.46 12.57 -16.50
C ASP A 438 -35.06 13.85 -15.88
N GLY A 439 -34.21 14.76 -15.37
CA GLY A 439 -34.59 16.00 -14.69
C GLY A 439 -35.03 15.81 -13.23
N SER A 440 -34.99 14.58 -12.71
CA SER A 440 -35.30 14.32 -11.30
C SER A 440 -34.12 14.72 -10.39
N LEU A 441 -34.44 15.27 -9.22
CA LEU A 441 -33.46 15.69 -8.23
C LEU A 441 -33.42 14.71 -7.06
N ILE A 442 -32.23 14.25 -6.66
CA ILE A 442 -32.05 13.32 -5.53
C ILE A 442 -31.00 13.81 -4.51
N ASP A 443 -31.31 13.63 -3.22
CA ASP A 443 -30.29 13.60 -2.16
C ASP A 443 -29.87 12.14 -2.00
N LEU A 444 -28.74 11.78 -2.61
CA LEU A 444 -28.27 10.40 -2.62
C LEU A 444 -27.89 9.90 -1.22
N ALA A 445 -27.35 10.78 -0.37
CA ALA A 445 -27.00 10.43 1.00
C ALA A 445 -28.24 10.11 1.85
N ALA A 446 -29.29 10.95 1.77
CA ALA A 446 -30.56 10.68 2.46
C ALA A 446 -31.26 9.43 1.90
N THR A 447 -31.20 9.24 0.58
CA THR A 447 -31.73 8.05 -0.10
C THR A 447 -31.02 6.79 0.36
N ASP A 448 -29.69 6.80 0.43
CA ASP A 448 -28.88 5.66 0.88
C ASP A 448 -29.22 5.24 2.31
N ILE A 449 -29.32 6.20 3.23
CA ILE A 449 -29.74 5.95 4.62
C ILE A 449 -31.11 5.28 4.64
N LEU A 450 -32.09 5.85 3.95
CA LEU A 450 -33.45 5.33 3.95
C LEU A 450 -33.53 3.95 3.29
N ARG A 451 -32.77 3.70 2.21
CA ARG A 451 -32.75 2.40 1.52
C ARG A 451 -32.21 1.28 2.41
N VAL A 452 -31.17 1.54 3.20
CA VAL A 452 -30.63 0.54 4.15
C VAL A 452 -31.68 0.18 5.19
N ARG A 453 -32.40 1.18 5.74
CA ARG A 453 -33.48 0.97 6.71
C ARG A 453 -34.68 0.24 6.08
N GLU A 454 -35.15 0.70 4.92
CA GLU A 454 -36.30 0.17 4.18
C GLU A 454 -36.13 -1.30 3.81
N ARG A 455 -34.90 -1.72 3.49
CA ARG A 455 -34.60 -3.11 3.13
C ARG A 455 -34.33 -4.00 4.34
N GLY A 456 -34.55 -3.50 5.55
CA GLY A 456 -34.37 -4.26 6.80
C GLY A 456 -32.93 -4.69 7.03
N VAL A 457 -31.93 -3.93 6.57
CA VAL A 457 -30.54 -4.18 6.96
C VAL A 457 -30.34 -3.65 8.38
N PRO A 458 -29.81 -4.45 9.34
CA PRO A 458 -29.65 -4.00 10.72
C PRO A 458 -28.80 -2.72 10.85
N ARG A 459 -29.16 -1.90 11.83
CA ARG A 459 -28.38 -0.71 12.26
C ARG A 459 -26.97 -1.13 12.72
N TYR A 460 -26.06 -0.17 12.85
CA TYR A 460 -24.61 -0.43 12.97
C TYR A 460 -24.24 -1.42 14.08
N ASN A 461 -24.75 -1.23 15.30
CA ASN A 461 -24.30 -2.03 16.44
C ASN A 461 -24.82 -3.49 16.37
N GLU A 462 -26.07 -3.67 15.94
CA GLU A 462 -26.64 -5.00 15.73
C GLU A 462 -25.96 -5.72 14.57
N PHE A 463 -25.66 -5.00 13.48
CA PHE A 463 -24.88 -5.51 12.36
C PHE A 463 -23.51 -6.05 12.83
N ARG A 464 -22.82 -5.34 13.72
CA ARG A 464 -21.56 -5.80 14.33
C ARG A 464 -21.75 -7.10 15.12
N ARG A 465 -22.78 -7.19 15.96
CA ARG A 465 -23.07 -8.42 16.73
C ARG A 465 -23.26 -9.61 15.81
N LEU A 466 -24.07 -9.44 14.76
CA LEU A 466 -24.40 -10.49 13.81
C LEU A 466 -23.20 -10.91 12.94
N LEU A 467 -22.27 -9.99 12.66
CA LEU A 467 -20.99 -10.27 12.00
C LEU A 467 -19.84 -10.62 12.96
N ARG A 468 -20.16 -10.95 14.20
CA ARG A 468 -19.24 -11.47 15.22
C ARG A 468 -18.18 -10.47 15.69
N LEU A 469 -18.40 -9.19 15.44
CA LEU A 469 -17.61 -8.10 15.99
C LEU A 469 -18.05 -7.78 17.42
N LYS A 470 -17.18 -7.09 18.16
CA LYS A 470 -17.56 -6.52 19.45
C LYS A 470 -18.45 -5.29 19.19
N PRO A 471 -19.68 -5.22 19.71
CA PRO A 471 -20.48 -3.99 19.64
C PRO A 471 -19.80 -2.88 20.44
N VAL A 472 -20.05 -1.63 20.05
CA VAL A 472 -19.60 -0.45 20.79
C VAL A 472 -20.59 -0.13 21.91
N SER A 473 -20.10 0.39 23.03
CA SER A 473 -20.91 0.70 24.21
C SER A 473 -21.17 2.20 24.42
N SER A 474 -20.46 3.05 23.68
CA SER A 474 -20.57 4.51 23.72
C SER A 474 -20.12 5.13 22.40
N PHE A 475 -20.51 6.39 22.16
CA PHE A 475 -20.06 7.14 20.99
C PHE A 475 -18.53 7.36 20.98
N ASP A 476 -17.91 7.48 22.16
CA ASP A 476 -16.45 7.61 22.30
C ASP A 476 -15.70 6.28 21.99
N GLU A 477 -16.39 5.14 22.07
CA GLU A 477 -15.85 3.86 21.56
C GLU A 477 -16.06 3.70 20.05
N LEU A 478 -17.09 4.33 19.48
CA LEU A 478 -17.42 4.27 18.06
C LEU A 478 -16.39 5.03 17.21
N THR A 479 -15.88 6.16 17.69
CA THR A 479 -14.95 7.02 16.94
C THR A 479 -13.92 7.66 17.86
N ASP A 480 -12.71 7.85 17.34
CA ASP A 480 -11.61 8.55 18.01
C ASP A 480 -11.68 10.08 17.83
N ASN A 481 -12.64 10.59 17.04
CA ASN A 481 -12.89 12.01 16.88
C ASN A 481 -13.95 12.50 17.89
N PRO A 482 -13.58 13.31 18.90
CA PRO A 482 -14.50 13.76 19.95
C PRO A 482 -15.62 14.66 19.41
N VAL A 483 -15.41 15.37 18.30
CA VAL A 483 -16.45 16.20 17.67
C VAL A 483 -17.53 15.29 17.07
N TRP A 484 -17.12 14.28 16.29
CA TRP A 484 -18.06 13.32 15.70
C TRP A 484 -18.82 12.53 16.78
N ALA A 485 -18.14 12.15 17.88
CA ALA A 485 -18.81 11.48 19.00
C ALA A 485 -19.93 12.34 19.59
N GLU A 486 -19.73 13.65 19.72
CA GLU A 486 -20.74 14.57 20.21
C GLU A 486 -21.87 14.82 19.22
N GLU A 487 -21.57 15.01 17.92
CA GLU A 487 -22.60 15.15 16.88
C GLU A 487 -23.50 13.89 16.81
N LEU A 488 -22.89 12.71 16.87
CA LEU A 488 -23.61 11.44 16.91
C LEU A 488 -24.47 11.32 18.17
N ARG A 489 -23.95 11.74 19.33
CA ARG A 489 -24.69 11.76 20.60
C ARG A 489 -25.90 12.68 20.52
N GLN A 490 -25.75 13.87 19.95
CA GLN A 490 -26.84 14.83 19.79
C GLN A 490 -27.90 14.33 18.82
N LEU A 491 -27.51 13.71 17.70
CA LEU A 491 -28.45 13.28 16.67
C LEU A 491 -29.15 11.96 17.00
N TYR A 492 -28.41 10.96 17.51
CA TYR A 492 -28.93 9.61 17.74
C TYR A 492 -29.34 9.35 19.19
N GLY A 493 -28.72 10.01 20.17
CA GLY A 493 -28.96 9.79 21.61
C GLY A 493 -28.46 8.45 22.16
N ASP A 494 -28.60 7.37 21.40
CA ASP A 494 -28.20 6.00 21.73
C ASP A 494 -27.38 5.38 20.57
N VAL A 495 -26.31 4.67 20.91
CA VAL A 495 -25.43 3.98 19.95
C VAL A 495 -26.14 2.85 19.18
N GLU A 496 -27.21 2.26 19.74
CA GLU A 496 -28.01 1.24 19.05
C GLU A 496 -28.78 1.80 17.84
N ARG A 497 -29.06 3.10 17.84
CA ARG A 497 -29.82 3.77 16.77
C ARG A 497 -28.96 4.20 15.58
N VAL A 498 -27.63 4.14 15.69
CA VAL A 498 -26.70 4.61 14.67
C VAL A 498 -26.88 3.82 13.36
N ASP A 499 -27.13 4.54 12.26
CA ASP A 499 -27.24 3.95 10.93
C ASP A 499 -25.96 3.19 10.56
N LEU A 500 -26.12 2.05 9.86
CA LEU A 500 -24.98 1.23 9.43
C LEU A 500 -23.94 2.05 8.66
N MET A 501 -24.38 2.84 7.67
CA MET A 501 -23.49 3.67 6.86
C MET A 501 -22.73 4.71 7.71
N VAL A 502 -23.43 5.41 8.61
CA VAL A 502 -22.84 6.41 9.51
C VAL A 502 -21.81 5.77 10.43
N GLY A 503 -22.15 4.65 11.08
CA GLY A 503 -21.22 3.95 11.95
C GLY A 503 -19.97 3.43 11.20
N MET A 504 -20.12 2.93 9.97
CA MET A 504 -18.97 2.53 9.15
C MET A 504 -18.06 3.70 8.75
N TYR A 505 -18.62 4.89 8.55
CA TYR A 505 -17.83 6.08 8.22
C TYR A 505 -17.14 6.70 9.44
N ALA A 506 -17.78 6.60 10.61
CA ALA A 506 -17.23 7.06 11.90
C ALA A 506 -16.16 6.12 12.46
N GLU A 507 -16.22 4.82 12.13
CA GLU A 507 -15.35 3.77 12.66
C GLU A 507 -13.85 4.00 12.32
N PRO A 508 -12.95 3.95 13.33
CA PRO A 508 -11.52 3.97 13.12
C PRO A 508 -11.07 2.79 12.25
N LYS A 509 -10.37 3.09 11.17
CA LYS A 509 -9.99 2.09 10.16
C LYS A 509 -8.68 1.39 10.54
N PRO A 510 -8.53 0.08 10.27
CA PRO A 510 -7.22 -0.57 10.31
C PRO A 510 -6.21 0.19 9.45
N ARG A 511 -4.93 0.24 9.86
CA ARG A 511 -3.90 0.94 9.08
C ARG A 511 -3.84 0.40 7.65
N GLY A 512 -3.95 1.31 6.67
CA GLY A 512 -3.94 0.99 5.25
C GLY A 512 -5.31 0.61 4.67
N PHE A 513 -6.40 0.68 5.44
CA PHE A 513 -7.75 0.45 4.93
C PHE A 513 -8.42 1.76 4.50
N GLY A 514 -9.13 1.71 3.37
CA GLY A 514 -10.01 2.77 2.88
C GLY A 514 -11.42 2.71 3.48
N PHE A 515 -11.86 1.57 4.02
CA PHE A 515 -13.17 1.38 4.67
C PHE A 515 -13.07 0.66 6.02
N SER A 516 -14.18 0.61 6.77
CA SER A 516 -14.24 0.05 8.12
C SER A 516 -13.97 -1.45 8.20
N ASP A 517 -13.57 -1.93 9.39
CA ASP A 517 -13.44 -3.37 9.62
C ASP A 517 -14.82 -4.05 9.62
N THR A 518 -15.88 -3.31 9.97
CA THR A 518 -17.28 -3.76 9.80
C THR A 518 -17.62 -4.09 8.35
N ALA A 519 -17.36 -3.19 7.40
CA ALA A 519 -17.55 -3.46 5.98
C ALA A 519 -16.67 -4.64 5.54
N PHE A 520 -15.42 -4.69 6.00
CA PHE A 520 -14.49 -5.77 5.68
C PHE A 520 -15.00 -7.17 6.02
N ARG A 521 -15.85 -7.35 7.05
CA ARG A 521 -16.43 -8.67 7.38
C ARG A 521 -17.29 -9.24 6.26
N ILE A 522 -18.08 -8.39 5.61
CA ILE A 522 -18.84 -8.78 4.43
C ILE A 522 -17.89 -9.10 3.27
N PHE A 523 -16.84 -8.31 3.06
CA PHE A 523 -15.85 -8.58 2.01
C PHE A 523 -15.13 -9.93 2.20
N VAL A 524 -14.71 -10.26 3.43
CA VAL A 524 -14.05 -11.54 3.76
C VAL A 524 -14.91 -12.74 3.31
N LEU A 525 -16.22 -12.63 3.50
CA LEU A 525 -17.16 -13.66 3.11
C LEU A 525 -17.44 -13.60 1.60
N MET A 526 -18.00 -12.48 1.14
CA MET A 526 -18.60 -12.36 -0.19
C MET A 526 -17.57 -12.29 -1.31
N ALA A 527 -16.41 -11.65 -1.14
CA ALA A 527 -15.39 -11.59 -2.20
C ALA A 527 -14.85 -12.98 -2.54
N SER A 528 -14.62 -13.83 -1.52
CA SER A 528 -14.23 -15.23 -1.76
C SER A 528 -15.36 -16.05 -2.38
N ARG A 529 -16.62 -15.74 -2.02
CA ARG A 529 -17.82 -16.44 -2.48
C ARG A 529 -18.10 -16.18 -3.96
N ARG A 530 -17.92 -14.94 -4.45
CA ARG A 530 -18.07 -14.60 -5.88
C ARG A 530 -17.20 -15.48 -6.78
N LEU A 531 -15.99 -15.82 -6.32
CA LEU A 531 -15.08 -16.72 -7.03
C LEU A 531 -15.45 -18.19 -6.81
N ALA A 532 -15.67 -18.62 -5.56
CA ALA A 532 -15.83 -20.03 -5.22
C ALA A 532 -17.16 -20.63 -5.67
N SER A 533 -18.18 -19.82 -5.89
CA SER A 533 -19.51 -20.25 -6.33
C SER A 533 -19.72 -20.18 -7.84
N ASP A 534 -18.82 -19.56 -8.59
CA ASP A 534 -18.93 -19.45 -10.05
C ASP A 534 -18.15 -20.59 -10.73
N ARG A 535 -18.83 -21.40 -11.55
CA ARG A 535 -18.17 -22.55 -12.23
C ARG A 535 -17.01 -22.09 -13.12
N PHE A 536 -17.14 -20.91 -13.72
CA PHE A 536 -16.15 -20.38 -14.66
C PHE A 536 -14.90 -19.86 -13.98
N PHE A 537 -14.90 -19.66 -12.66
CA PHE A 537 -13.68 -19.49 -11.88
C PHE A 537 -13.23 -20.78 -11.20
N THR A 538 -14.07 -21.80 -11.12
CA THR A 538 -13.76 -23.06 -10.42
C THR A 538 -13.57 -24.19 -11.41
N ARG A 539 -14.52 -25.14 -11.50
CA ARG A 539 -14.37 -26.37 -12.30
C ARG A 539 -14.15 -26.13 -13.80
N ASP A 540 -14.63 -25.01 -14.33
CA ASP A 540 -14.55 -24.64 -15.74
C ASP A 540 -13.47 -23.58 -16.02
N PHE A 541 -12.66 -23.22 -15.02
CA PHE A 541 -11.47 -22.37 -15.19
C PHE A 541 -10.28 -23.18 -15.74
N ARG A 542 -10.42 -23.64 -16.99
CA ARG A 542 -9.53 -24.59 -17.65
C ARG A 542 -9.43 -24.36 -19.16
N PRO A 543 -8.34 -24.79 -19.82
CA PRO A 543 -8.10 -24.52 -21.25
C PRO A 543 -9.20 -25.02 -22.19
N GLU A 544 -9.94 -26.07 -21.86
CA GLU A 544 -11.02 -26.57 -22.72
C GLU A 544 -12.18 -25.57 -22.83
N ILE A 545 -12.36 -24.73 -21.81
CA ILE A 545 -13.42 -23.72 -21.75
C ILE A 545 -12.87 -22.35 -22.13
N TYR A 546 -11.66 -21.99 -21.71
CA TYR A 546 -11.07 -20.66 -21.95
C TYR A 546 -10.13 -20.58 -23.15
N THR A 547 -9.75 -21.72 -23.75
CA THR A 547 -8.55 -21.92 -24.59
C THR A 547 -7.23 -21.77 -23.82
N GLU A 548 -6.14 -22.38 -24.29
CA GLU A 548 -4.81 -22.18 -23.70
C GLU A 548 -4.39 -20.70 -23.76
N ALA A 549 -4.55 -20.07 -24.93
CA ALA A 549 -4.18 -18.66 -25.09
C ALA A 549 -5.02 -17.72 -24.23
N GLY A 550 -6.29 -18.05 -23.97
CA GLY A 550 -7.14 -17.31 -23.04
C GLY A 550 -6.69 -17.47 -21.59
N MET A 551 -6.33 -18.69 -21.17
CA MET A 551 -5.78 -18.94 -19.83
C MET A 551 -4.46 -18.21 -19.61
N ASP A 552 -3.56 -18.24 -20.61
CA ASP A 552 -2.30 -17.49 -20.60
C ASP A 552 -2.55 -15.98 -20.50
N TRP A 553 -3.55 -15.47 -21.23
CA TRP A 553 -3.94 -14.06 -21.16
C TRP A 553 -4.34 -13.66 -19.74
N VAL A 554 -5.21 -14.45 -19.07
CA VAL A 554 -5.58 -14.18 -17.68
C VAL A 554 -4.36 -14.30 -16.75
N ALA A 555 -3.47 -15.27 -16.98
CA ALA A 555 -2.31 -15.49 -16.12
C ALA A 555 -1.28 -14.37 -16.19
N ASP A 556 -1.02 -13.83 -17.38
CA ASP A 556 0.08 -12.91 -17.65
C ASP A 556 -0.29 -11.42 -17.58
N ASN A 557 -1.58 -11.11 -17.46
CA ASN A 557 -2.05 -9.72 -17.42
C ASN A 557 -2.55 -9.27 -16.05
N ASP A 558 -2.42 -7.98 -15.80
CA ASP A 558 -2.87 -7.23 -14.63
C ASP A 558 -3.32 -5.83 -15.07
N MET A 559 -3.73 -4.95 -14.14
CA MET A 559 -4.19 -3.61 -14.53
C MET A 559 -3.10 -2.80 -15.24
N ARG A 560 -1.83 -3.02 -14.89
CA ARG A 560 -0.70 -2.30 -15.49
C ARG A 560 -0.54 -2.70 -16.94
N SER A 561 -0.58 -4.01 -17.22
CA SER A 561 -0.42 -4.50 -18.58
C SER A 561 -1.60 -4.08 -19.47
N VAL A 562 -2.83 -4.05 -18.96
CA VAL A 562 -4.01 -3.55 -19.69
C VAL A 562 -3.83 -2.07 -20.04
N LEU A 563 -3.46 -1.23 -19.07
CA LEU A 563 -3.21 0.20 -19.30
C LEU A 563 -2.12 0.42 -20.36
N LEU A 564 -0.98 -0.25 -20.23
CA LEU A 564 0.16 -0.06 -21.14
C LEU A 564 -0.01 -0.69 -22.52
N ARG A 565 -0.87 -1.71 -22.65
CA ARG A 565 -1.23 -2.31 -23.94
C ARG A 565 -1.98 -1.32 -24.82
N HIS A 566 -2.92 -0.57 -24.24
CA HIS A 566 -3.79 0.36 -24.98
C HIS A 566 -3.29 1.80 -24.96
N PHE A 567 -2.56 2.19 -23.92
CA PHE A 567 -2.05 3.55 -23.72
C PHE A 567 -0.57 3.50 -23.26
N PRO A 568 0.36 3.06 -24.12
CA PRO A 568 1.77 2.88 -23.76
C PRO A 568 2.47 4.16 -23.32
N ALA A 569 1.96 5.33 -23.72
CA ALA A 569 2.46 6.64 -23.29
C ALA A 569 2.39 6.84 -21.76
N LEU A 570 1.56 6.06 -21.04
CA LEU A 570 1.47 6.09 -19.59
C LEU A 570 2.68 5.46 -18.87
N ALA A 571 3.59 4.80 -19.60
CA ALA A 571 4.73 4.09 -19.01
C ALA A 571 5.57 4.94 -18.04
N PRO A 572 5.94 6.21 -18.33
CA PRO A 572 6.68 7.05 -17.40
C PRO A 572 5.90 7.35 -16.12
N ALA A 573 4.60 7.68 -16.22
CA ALA A 573 3.75 7.98 -15.07
C ALA A 573 3.61 6.79 -14.10
N LEU A 574 3.69 5.57 -14.66
CA LEU A 574 3.60 4.31 -13.93
C LEU A 574 4.97 3.79 -13.46
N GLU A 575 6.09 4.47 -13.74
CA GLU A 575 7.41 4.02 -13.31
C GLU A 575 7.53 4.03 -11.77
N GLY A 576 7.98 2.92 -11.20
CA GLY A 576 8.05 2.74 -9.73
C GLY A 576 6.69 2.60 -9.02
N VAL A 577 5.57 2.68 -9.75
CA VAL A 577 4.22 2.44 -9.20
C VAL A 577 3.96 0.93 -9.15
N ALA A 578 3.96 0.36 -7.94
CA ALA A 578 3.81 -1.09 -7.73
C ALA A 578 2.37 -1.59 -7.99
N ASN A 579 1.37 -0.75 -7.74
CA ASN A 579 -0.04 -1.07 -7.94
C ASN A 579 -0.69 0.09 -8.72
N PRO A 580 -1.29 -0.14 -9.90
CA PRO A 580 -1.85 0.93 -10.74
C PRO A 580 -2.98 1.75 -10.11
N PHE A 581 -3.58 1.29 -9.01
CA PHE A 581 -4.56 2.05 -8.23
C PHE A 581 -3.94 2.93 -7.14
N ALA A 582 -2.62 2.89 -6.96
CA ALA A 582 -1.89 3.84 -6.14
C ALA A 582 -1.63 5.16 -6.94
N PRO A 583 -1.40 6.30 -6.27
CA PRO A 583 -1.11 7.56 -6.93
C PRO A 583 0.09 7.49 -7.89
N TRP A 584 -0.09 8.03 -9.10
CA TRP A 584 0.94 8.08 -10.13
C TRP A 584 1.87 9.28 -9.94
N ARG A 585 3.02 9.27 -10.61
CA ARG A 585 4.00 10.36 -10.52
C ARG A 585 3.79 11.40 -11.62
N PRO A 586 4.19 12.67 -11.38
CA PRO A 586 4.35 13.63 -12.45
C PRO A 586 5.30 13.12 -13.52
N VAL A 587 4.95 13.36 -14.78
CA VAL A 587 5.87 13.16 -15.90
C VAL A 587 6.59 14.48 -16.08
N ASP A 588 7.91 14.48 -15.95
CA ASP A 588 8.70 15.69 -16.21
C ASP A 588 8.55 16.08 -17.68
N ALA A 589 8.25 17.36 -17.94
CA ALA A 589 8.15 17.88 -19.28
C ALA A 589 9.45 17.57 -20.03
N THR A 590 9.36 16.71 -21.06
CA THR A 590 10.43 16.67 -22.06
C THR A 590 10.43 18.05 -22.71
N PRO A 591 11.55 18.81 -22.73
CA PRO A 591 11.54 20.14 -23.34
C PRO A 591 11.01 20.00 -24.77
N ARG A 592 9.86 20.64 -25.05
CA ARG A 592 9.34 20.76 -26.41
C ARG A 592 10.48 21.21 -27.30
N ALA A 593 10.83 20.39 -28.29
CA ALA A 593 11.76 20.81 -29.33
C ALA A 593 11.22 22.12 -29.93
N PRO A 594 11.98 23.23 -29.89
CA PRO A 594 11.55 24.45 -30.53
C PRO A 594 11.43 24.19 -32.04
N ALA A 595 10.41 24.80 -32.63
CA ALA A 595 10.13 24.73 -34.06
C ALA A 595 11.41 24.92 -34.89
N VAL A 596 11.56 24.07 -35.90
CA VAL A 596 12.68 24.06 -36.83
C VAL A 596 12.88 25.46 -37.43
N VAL A 597 13.97 26.11 -37.05
CA VAL A 597 14.61 27.19 -37.81
C VAL A 597 15.96 26.64 -38.30
N ALA A 598 16.26 26.94 -39.57
CA ALA A 598 17.32 26.40 -40.42
C ALA A 598 18.75 26.36 -39.83
N PRO A 599 19.66 25.55 -40.42
CA PRO A 599 20.89 25.09 -39.78
C PRO A 599 21.97 26.16 -39.78
N GLY A 600 22.36 26.61 -38.59
CA GLY A 600 23.59 27.37 -38.34
C GLY A 600 24.57 26.48 -37.59
N GLY A 601 25.74 26.23 -38.19
CA GLY A 601 26.76 25.33 -37.66
C GLY A 601 27.31 25.73 -36.29
N GLY A 602 27.64 24.73 -35.48
CA GLY A 602 28.33 24.91 -34.21
C GLY A 602 28.64 23.56 -33.56
N ALA A 603 29.92 23.39 -33.24
CA ALA A 603 30.62 22.30 -32.58
C ALA A 603 29.82 21.32 -31.68
N ALA A 604 30.33 20.09 -31.63
CA ALA A 604 29.93 19.02 -30.70
C ALA A 604 29.82 19.53 -29.25
N PRO A 605 28.79 19.12 -28.49
CA PRO A 605 28.61 19.60 -27.12
C PRO A 605 29.67 18.99 -26.20
N SER A 606 30.47 19.88 -25.61
CA SER A 606 31.29 19.65 -24.44
C SER A 606 30.45 19.21 -23.24
N HIS A 607 31.02 18.35 -22.41
CA HIS A 607 30.53 17.92 -21.09
C HIS A 607 29.60 18.93 -20.40
N THR A 608 28.31 18.62 -20.30
CA THR A 608 27.38 19.36 -19.45
C THR A 608 27.82 19.22 -17.99
N GLN A 609 28.27 20.32 -17.41
CA GLN A 609 28.58 20.50 -16.00
C GLN A 609 27.39 20.02 -15.16
N ARG A 610 27.55 18.95 -14.38
CA ARG A 610 26.49 18.45 -13.49
C ARG A 610 26.27 19.48 -12.38
N SER A 611 25.05 20.00 -12.24
CA SER A 611 24.70 20.91 -11.16
C SER A 611 24.46 20.13 -9.87
N TYR A 612 25.27 20.38 -8.83
CA TYR A 612 25.09 19.81 -7.50
C TYR A 612 24.18 20.70 -6.64
N VAL A 613 23.39 20.10 -5.75
CA VAL A 613 22.51 20.82 -4.83
C VAL A 613 23.37 21.59 -3.83
N ARG A 614 23.27 22.93 -3.88
CA ARG A 614 23.90 23.78 -2.87
C ARG A 614 23.09 23.73 -1.57
N TYR A 615 23.79 23.63 -0.46
CA TYR A 615 23.21 23.61 0.87
C TYR A 615 22.52 24.95 1.19
N ARG A 616 21.33 24.86 1.76
CA ARG A 616 20.55 25.96 2.34
C ARG A 616 19.81 25.42 3.56
N GLU A 617 19.50 26.28 4.52
CA GLU A 617 18.82 25.86 5.76
C GLU A 617 17.42 25.30 5.50
N ASP A 618 16.73 25.76 4.45
CA ASP A 618 15.37 25.34 4.07
C ASP A 618 15.28 23.94 3.44
N LEU A 619 16.43 23.27 3.24
CA LEU A 619 16.48 21.91 2.71
C LEU A 619 16.09 20.84 3.75
N GLU A 620 16.27 21.12 5.04
CA GLU A 620 15.76 20.25 6.10
C GLU A 620 14.31 20.61 6.42
N ARG A 621 13.48 19.58 6.56
CA ARG A 621 12.04 19.72 6.83
C ARG A 621 11.63 18.79 7.97
N PRO A 622 12.02 19.12 9.22
CA PRO A 622 11.63 18.34 10.39
C PRO A 622 10.11 18.30 10.53
N ARG A 623 9.56 17.16 10.96
CA ARG A 623 8.14 17.08 11.33
C ARG A 623 7.88 17.84 12.63
N ALA A 624 6.66 18.36 12.78
CA ALA A 624 6.26 19.15 13.95
C ALA A 624 6.43 18.39 15.29
N ASP A 625 6.20 17.08 15.30
CA ASP A 625 6.27 16.20 16.47
C ASP A 625 7.62 15.44 16.58
N GLU A 626 8.60 15.72 15.72
CA GLU A 626 9.83 14.94 15.63
C GLU A 626 10.64 14.96 16.94
N ASN A 627 10.71 16.11 17.62
CA ASN A 627 11.43 16.23 18.89
C ASN A 627 10.79 15.34 19.97
N GLU A 628 9.46 15.32 20.08
CA GLU A 628 8.77 14.45 21.05
C GLU A 628 9.04 12.97 20.76
N VAL A 629 9.07 12.59 19.49
CA VAL A 629 9.43 11.23 19.07
C VAL A 629 10.87 10.89 19.44
N ILE A 630 11.82 11.80 19.21
CA ILE A 630 13.23 11.63 19.59
C ILE A 630 13.37 11.49 21.11
N ASP A 631 12.64 12.29 21.89
CA ASP A 631 12.65 12.22 23.36
C ASP A 631 12.15 10.85 23.84
N ARG A 632 11.07 10.34 23.25
CA ARG A 632 10.53 9.00 23.56
C ARG A 632 11.51 7.89 23.22
N ILE A 633 12.21 7.99 22.08
CA ILE A 633 13.26 7.03 21.70
C ILE A 633 14.41 7.09 22.72
N THR A 634 14.88 8.30 23.06
CA THR A 634 15.98 8.52 23.99
C THR A 634 15.66 7.96 25.38
N ALA A 635 14.45 8.19 25.90
CA ALA A 635 13.98 7.63 27.16
C ALA A 635 13.91 6.09 27.13
N ALA A 636 13.44 5.51 26.03
CA ALA A 636 13.38 4.06 25.89
C ALA A 636 14.76 3.41 25.77
N LEU A 637 15.72 4.06 25.12
CA LEU A 637 17.12 3.62 25.07
C LEU A 637 17.80 3.74 26.44
N ARG A 638 17.61 4.85 27.16
CA ARG A 638 18.04 5.01 28.56
C ARG A 638 17.61 3.81 29.43
N HIS A 639 16.35 3.38 29.31
CA HIS A 639 15.85 2.21 30.04
C HIS A 639 16.57 0.90 29.65
N ASN A 640 16.94 0.73 28.38
CA ASN A 640 17.72 -0.42 27.93
C ASN A 640 19.13 -0.39 28.50
N ASN A 641 19.79 0.77 28.52
CA ASN A 641 21.08 0.99 29.15
C ASN A 641 21.06 0.64 30.65
N GLU A 642 20.05 1.10 31.39
CA GLU A 642 19.88 0.75 32.81
C GLU A 642 19.70 -0.75 33.03
N ARG A 643 19.00 -1.43 32.11
CA ARG A 643 18.85 -2.88 32.15
C ARG A 643 20.17 -3.61 31.83
N ALA A 644 20.91 -3.13 30.84
CA ALA A 644 22.23 -3.66 30.48
C ALA A 644 23.20 -3.47 31.65
N TYR A 645 23.25 -2.28 32.26
CA TYR A 645 24.04 -1.99 33.44
C TYR A 645 23.69 -2.91 34.61
N ARG A 646 22.40 -3.14 34.89
CA ARG A 646 21.98 -4.09 35.93
C ARG A 646 22.52 -5.51 35.69
N LYS A 647 22.60 -5.94 34.42
CA LYS A 647 23.06 -7.27 34.01
C LYS A 647 24.59 -7.39 34.00
N PHE A 648 25.28 -6.45 33.37
CA PHE A 648 26.73 -6.52 33.12
C PHE A 648 27.56 -5.80 34.19
N LYS A 649 26.92 -5.02 35.07
CA LYS A 649 27.57 -4.15 36.06
C LYS A 649 28.57 -3.16 35.45
N HIS A 650 28.36 -2.86 34.18
CA HIS A 650 29.15 -1.95 33.36
C HIS A 650 28.20 -1.25 32.39
N GLY A 651 28.32 0.06 32.29
CA GLY A 651 27.59 0.90 31.34
C GLY A 651 28.07 0.60 29.93
N LEU A 652 27.13 0.24 29.06
CA LEU A 652 27.40 -0.04 27.65
C LEU A 652 26.86 1.10 26.79
N ARG A 653 27.30 1.17 25.53
CA ARG A 653 26.68 2.02 24.52
C ARG A 653 25.33 1.41 24.11
N ASP A 654 24.31 2.25 23.89
CA ASP A 654 22.94 1.81 23.50
C ASP A 654 22.90 1.07 22.16
N ALA A 655 23.84 1.39 21.29
CA ALA A 655 24.15 0.70 20.05
C ALA A 655 25.66 0.60 19.94
N HIS A 656 26.15 -0.36 19.15
CA HIS A 656 27.58 -0.57 18.97
C HIS A 656 28.32 -0.92 20.27
N ALA A 657 27.68 -1.68 21.17
CA ALA A 657 28.16 -1.95 22.52
C ALA A 657 29.50 -2.72 22.52
N LYS A 658 29.64 -3.71 21.64
CA LYS A 658 30.87 -4.51 21.53
C LYS A 658 31.82 -3.88 20.51
N SER A 659 32.98 -3.42 20.97
CA SER A 659 34.11 -3.04 20.11
C SER A 659 34.94 -4.28 19.73
N HIS A 660 35.71 -4.14 18.67
CA HIS A 660 36.60 -5.20 18.18
C HIS A 660 38.01 -4.72 17.86
N ALA A 661 38.17 -3.41 17.60
CA ALA A 661 39.45 -2.75 17.38
C ALA A 661 39.32 -1.26 17.72
N ILE A 662 40.35 -0.72 18.38
CA ILE A 662 40.60 0.71 18.57
C ILE A 662 41.96 1.01 17.93
N LEU A 663 41.91 1.69 16.78
CA LEU A 663 43.05 1.87 15.89
C LEU A 663 43.58 3.30 15.96
N ARG A 664 44.91 3.42 15.95
CA ARG A 664 45.66 4.65 15.70
C ARG A 664 46.00 4.71 14.21
N GLY A 665 45.75 5.81 13.53
CA GLY A 665 46.10 5.98 12.12
C GLY A 665 46.24 7.43 11.71
N GLU A 666 46.30 7.66 10.40
CA GLU A 666 46.37 8.99 9.80
C GLU A 666 45.39 9.10 8.62
N LEU A 667 44.71 10.24 8.50
CA LEU A 667 43.90 10.63 7.35
C LEU A 667 44.66 11.66 6.54
N THR A 668 44.94 11.37 5.28
CA THR A 668 45.59 12.28 4.33
C THR A 668 44.58 12.72 3.26
N VAL A 669 44.25 14.02 3.24
CA VAL A 669 43.40 14.63 2.20
C VAL A 669 44.18 14.70 0.89
N TYR A 670 43.56 14.28 -0.20
CA TYR A 670 44.24 14.27 -1.50
C TYR A 670 44.53 15.69 -2.02
N PRO A 671 45.64 15.89 -2.75
CA PRO A 671 45.90 17.15 -3.45
C PRO A 671 44.93 17.36 -4.62
N ASP A 672 44.79 18.62 -5.03
CA ASP A 672 44.12 19.03 -6.28
C ASP A 672 42.68 18.51 -6.43
N LEU A 673 41.94 18.46 -5.32
CA LEU A 673 40.52 18.13 -5.36
C LEU A 673 39.75 19.21 -6.15
N PRO A 674 38.79 18.81 -7.02
CA PRO A 674 37.83 19.72 -7.63
C PRO A 674 37.15 20.59 -6.58
N GLU A 675 36.78 21.83 -6.93
CA GLU A 675 36.19 22.80 -6.01
C GLU A 675 35.01 22.23 -5.22
N GLU A 676 34.12 21.47 -5.87
CA GLU A 676 32.96 20.86 -5.23
C GLU A 676 33.31 19.75 -4.21
N LEU A 677 34.51 19.18 -4.29
CA LEU A 677 35.05 18.18 -3.36
C LEU A 677 36.03 18.78 -2.34
N ALA A 678 36.63 19.93 -2.64
CA ALA A 678 37.55 20.64 -1.76
C ALA A 678 36.77 21.48 -0.71
N GLN A 679 36.06 20.80 0.20
CA GLN A 679 35.15 21.46 1.16
C GLN A 679 35.45 21.10 2.63
N GLY A 680 35.37 22.10 3.52
CA GLY A 680 35.56 21.94 4.98
C GLY A 680 36.88 21.24 5.33
N LEU A 681 36.82 20.13 6.08
CA LEU A 681 37.98 19.27 6.38
C LEU A 681 38.82 18.87 5.15
N PHE A 682 38.20 18.81 3.97
CA PHE A 682 38.84 18.41 2.71
C PHE A 682 39.24 19.60 1.83
N ALA A 683 39.13 20.85 2.34
CA ALA A 683 39.37 22.06 1.55
C ALA A 683 40.83 22.25 1.14
N ALA A 684 41.78 21.71 1.91
CA ALA A 684 43.19 21.77 1.62
C ALA A 684 43.88 20.43 1.90
N PRO A 685 44.94 20.09 1.16
CA PRO A 685 45.71 18.88 1.41
C PRO A 685 46.37 18.96 2.79
N ALA A 686 46.09 17.98 3.63
CA ALA A 686 46.59 17.92 5.01
C ALA A 686 46.55 16.47 5.52
N THR A 687 47.40 16.18 6.49
CA THR A 687 47.43 14.89 7.21
C THR A 687 47.03 15.11 8.66
N TYR A 688 46.04 14.35 9.11
CA TYR A 688 45.48 14.42 10.45
C TYR A 688 45.62 13.07 11.16
N PRO A 689 46.05 13.04 12.44
CA PRO A 689 45.96 11.82 13.23
C PRO A 689 44.48 11.40 13.39
N VAL A 690 44.21 10.10 13.39
CA VAL A 690 42.87 9.55 13.61
C VAL A 690 42.85 8.44 14.65
N ILE A 691 41.75 8.39 15.40
CA ILE A 691 41.39 7.24 16.24
C ILE A 691 40.14 6.60 15.65
N ALA A 692 40.20 5.33 15.27
CA ALA A 692 39.06 4.60 14.73
C ALA A 692 38.60 3.49 15.69
N ARG A 693 37.28 3.32 15.82
CA ARG A 693 36.64 2.26 16.60
C ARG A 693 35.77 1.40 15.69
N ILE A 694 36.10 0.11 15.60
CA ILE A 694 35.32 -0.89 14.87
C ILE A 694 34.46 -1.68 15.87
N SER A 695 33.19 -1.94 15.54
CA SER A 695 32.19 -2.47 16.48
C SER A 695 31.02 -3.20 15.81
N THR A 696 30.17 -3.86 16.61
CA THR A 696 28.90 -4.47 16.16
C THR A 696 27.68 -3.75 16.73
N THR A 697 26.70 -3.41 15.88
CA THR A 697 25.55 -2.53 16.16
C THR A 697 24.69 -2.86 17.39
N SER A 698 24.69 -4.12 17.87
CA SER A 698 23.91 -4.53 19.05
C SER A 698 24.22 -3.67 20.29
N GLY A 699 23.18 -3.24 21.02
CA GLY A 699 23.27 -2.56 22.33
C GLY A 699 23.59 -3.48 23.51
N VAL A 700 23.81 -4.78 23.25
CA VAL A 700 24.24 -5.77 24.24
C VAL A 700 25.40 -6.57 23.68
N LEU A 701 26.26 -7.06 24.58
CA LEU A 701 27.37 -7.94 24.22
C LEU A 701 26.83 -9.28 23.68
N ARG A 702 27.28 -9.66 22.48
CA ARG A 702 26.88 -10.88 21.75
C ARG A 702 28.07 -11.58 21.13
N SER A 703 27.86 -12.84 20.78
CA SER A 703 28.78 -13.59 19.93
C SER A 703 28.92 -12.96 18.55
N ASP A 704 30.16 -12.93 18.04
CA ASP A 704 30.52 -12.45 16.70
C ASP A 704 30.00 -13.35 15.57
N GLN A 705 29.52 -14.55 15.93
CA GLN A 705 28.83 -15.47 15.02
C GLN A 705 27.44 -14.98 14.61
N ILE A 706 26.89 -13.98 15.32
CA ILE A 706 25.61 -13.38 14.96
C ILE A 706 25.81 -12.40 13.80
N ARG A 707 25.11 -12.68 12.69
CA ARG A 707 25.06 -11.84 11.49
C ARG A 707 24.39 -10.50 11.81
N GLY A 708 24.86 -9.41 11.21
CA GLY A 708 24.26 -8.10 11.37
C GLY A 708 25.17 -6.96 10.93
N VAL A 709 24.69 -5.74 11.13
CA VAL A 709 25.41 -4.51 10.76
C VAL A 709 26.64 -4.29 11.65
N ARG A 710 27.75 -3.87 11.06
CA ARG A 710 28.98 -3.45 11.77
C ARG A 710 29.11 -1.93 11.71
N GLY A 711 29.75 -1.35 12.72
CA GLY A 711 29.95 0.10 12.82
C GLY A 711 31.43 0.47 12.86
N LEU A 712 31.74 1.58 12.23
CA LEU A 712 33.03 2.25 12.21
C LEU A 712 32.82 3.69 12.68
N ALA A 713 33.51 4.08 13.74
CA ALA A 713 33.59 5.48 14.15
C ALA A 713 35.02 5.97 13.95
N ILE A 714 35.22 7.08 13.27
CA ILE A 714 36.54 7.70 13.03
C ILE A 714 36.52 9.07 13.71
N LYS A 715 37.48 9.34 14.58
CA LYS A 715 37.71 10.65 15.17
C LYS A 715 39.00 11.21 14.60
N VAL A 716 38.89 12.30 13.85
CA VAL A 716 40.00 13.05 13.26
C VAL A 716 40.45 14.12 14.25
N LEU A 717 41.74 14.18 14.56
CA LEU A 717 42.30 15.11 15.55
C LEU A 717 42.86 16.37 14.87
N GLY A 718 42.94 17.47 15.59
CA GLY A 718 43.50 18.74 15.09
C GLY A 718 42.61 19.47 14.08
N VAL A 719 41.29 19.25 14.12
CA VAL A 719 40.34 19.88 13.20
C VAL A 719 39.76 21.14 13.83
N HIS A 720 40.12 22.30 13.28
CA HIS A 720 39.72 23.62 13.77
C HIS A 720 38.68 24.29 12.84
N GLY A 721 37.77 25.07 13.42
CA GLY A 721 36.78 25.86 12.69
C GLY A 721 35.43 25.93 13.39
N PRO A 722 34.43 26.64 12.81
CA PRO A 722 33.07 26.69 13.33
C PRO A 722 32.48 25.29 13.51
N ARG A 723 31.78 25.07 14.63
CA ARG A 723 31.35 23.74 15.09
C ARG A 723 29.84 23.56 14.91
N ALA A 724 29.41 22.35 14.56
CA ALA A 724 27.99 22.02 14.39
C ALA A 724 27.23 21.89 15.73
N LEU A 725 27.97 21.64 16.82
CA LEU A 725 27.45 21.70 18.19
C LEU A 725 27.94 23.00 18.82
N ALA A 726 27.00 23.82 19.30
CA ALA A 726 27.31 25.14 19.86
C ALA A 726 28.26 25.08 21.07
N ASP A 727 28.13 24.03 21.89
CA ASP A 727 28.88 23.85 23.14
C ASP A 727 30.11 22.92 23.01
N ASP A 728 30.53 22.59 21.78
CA ASP A 728 31.66 21.68 21.52
C ASP A 728 32.93 22.49 21.23
N ASP A 729 33.86 22.55 22.18
CA ASP A 729 35.17 23.20 22.06
C ASP A 729 36.28 22.26 21.58
N ALA A 730 35.96 20.99 21.33
CA ALA A 730 36.91 19.98 20.91
C ALA A 730 37.44 20.24 19.49
N THR A 731 38.75 20.07 19.31
CA THR A 731 39.44 20.20 18.02
C THR A 731 39.43 18.89 17.24
N THR A 732 38.27 18.23 17.16
CA THR A 732 38.12 16.92 16.51
C THR A 732 36.96 16.87 15.53
N GLN A 733 36.93 15.90 14.61
CA GLN A 733 35.78 15.63 13.74
C GLN A 733 35.45 14.13 13.72
N ASP A 734 34.21 13.79 14.04
CA ASP A 734 33.72 12.42 14.15
C ASP A 734 32.92 12.02 12.89
N PHE A 735 33.33 10.92 12.24
CA PHE A 735 32.53 10.23 11.24
C PHE A 735 31.99 8.92 11.82
N ILE A 736 30.67 8.73 11.79
CA ILE A 736 30.03 7.49 12.25
C ILE A 736 29.40 6.80 11.05
N MET A 737 29.87 5.58 10.78
CA MET A 737 29.58 4.84 9.57
C MET A 737 29.19 3.39 9.89
N VAL A 738 28.45 2.76 9.00
CA VAL A 738 27.99 1.36 9.14
C VAL A 738 28.11 0.62 7.82
N THR A 739 28.13 -0.72 7.86
CA THR A 739 28.27 -1.55 6.65
C THR A 739 27.03 -1.60 5.76
N HIS A 740 25.91 -1.02 6.20
CA HIS A 740 24.70 -0.92 5.38
C HIS A 740 24.65 0.42 4.65
N ARG A 741 24.49 0.38 3.33
CA ARG A 741 24.54 1.57 2.46
C ARG A 741 23.45 2.58 2.80
N GLU A 742 22.20 2.13 2.85
CA GLU A 742 21.06 2.96 3.28
C GLU A 742 20.80 2.79 4.78
N PHE A 743 20.12 3.73 5.43
CA PHE A 743 19.65 3.48 6.79
C PHE A 743 18.46 2.52 6.76
N LEU A 744 18.27 1.72 7.81
CA LEU A 744 17.20 0.72 7.85
C LEU A 744 15.80 1.32 8.08
N PHE A 745 15.72 2.63 8.33
CA PHE A 745 14.52 3.37 8.69
C PHE A 745 14.56 4.74 8.02
N ALA A 746 13.42 5.23 7.53
CA ALA A 746 13.36 6.49 6.79
C ALA A 746 13.70 7.68 7.69
N ASP A 747 13.08 7.73 8.87
CA ASP A 747 13.07 8.84 9.80
C ASP A 747 12.98 8.36 11.28
N ALA A 748 12.97 9.30 12.23
CA ALA A 748 12.85 8.99 13.67
C ALA A 748 11.53 8.27 14.00
N HIS A 749 10.41 8.63 13.37
CA HIS A 749 9.11 7.97 13.56
C HIS A 749 9.14 6.49 13.17
N SER A 750 9.74 6.19 12.02
CA SER A 750 9.92 4.82 11.53
C SER A 750 10.83 4.02 12.45
N TYR A 751 11.88 4.65 12.99
CA TYR A 751 12.74 4.04 14.01
C TYR A 751 11.97 3.72 15.30
N LEU A 752 11.15 4.64 15.81
CA LEU A 752 10.33 4.40 17.00
C LEU A 752 9.28 3.29 16.76
N ALA A 753 8.57 3.36 15.64
CA ALA A 753 7.45 2.46 15.36
C ALA A 753 7.90 1.04 14.97
N GLN A 754 9.03 0.90 14.27
CA GLN A 754 9.48 -0.37 13.69
C GLN A 754 10.80 -0.86 14.28
N GLY A 755 11.76 0.05 14.47
CA GLY A 755 13.09 -0.27 14.97
C GLY A 755 13.10 -0.67 16.44
N MET A 756 12.53 0.16 17.31
CA MET A 756 12.54 -0.07 18.76
C MET A 756 11.86 -1.38 19.20
N PRO A 757 10.66 -1.73 18.69
CA PRO A 757 10.05 -3.03 19.00
C PRO A 757 10.91 -4.22 18.51
N THR A 758 11.47 -4.11 17.31
CA THR A 758 12.33 -5.16 16.73
C THR A 758 13.59 -5.36 17.55
N ALA A 759 14.30 -4.27 17.88
CA ALA A 759 15.49 -4.30 18.72
C ALA A 759 15.20 -4.89 20.10
N ARG A 760 14.06 -4.53 20.72
CA ARG A 760 13.63 -5.06 22.02
C ARG A 760 13.40 -6.58 21.97
N VAL A 761 12.72 -7.08 20.94
CA VAL A 761 12.49 -8.53 20.77
C VAL A 761 13.81 -9.26 20.57
N LEU A 762 14.65 -8.78 19.64
CA LEU A 762 15.94 -9.42 19.36
C LEU A 762 16.86 -9.40 20.58
N ALA A 763 16.87 -8.31 21.36
CA ALA A 763 17.62 -8.18 22.62
C ALA A 763 17.28 -9.27 23.66
N MET A 764 16.05 -9.78 23.67
CA MET A 764 15.60 -10.81 24.61
C MET A 764 15.92 -12.24 24.17
N LEU A 765 16.21 -12.46 22.88
CA LEU A 765 16.46 -13.79 22.36
C LEU A 765 17.90 -14.26 22.65
N PRO A 766 18.08 -15.52 23.12
CA PRO A 766 19.41 -16.12 23.23
C PRO A 766 20.11 -16.23 21.87
N ASP A 767 21.44 -16.13 21.86
CA ASP A 767 22.25 -16.16 20.63
C ASP A 767 21.98 -17.41 19.77
N ARG A 768 21.78 -18.59 20.39
CA ARG A 768 21.41 -19.83 19.68
C ARG A 768 20.11 -19.72 18.88
N VAL A 769 19.12 -18.97 19.39
CA VAL A 769 17.81 -18.78 18.75
C VAL A 769 17.94 -17.82 17.58
N LEU A 770 18.69 -16.74 17.77
CA LEU A 770 18.97 -15.77 16.69
C LEU A 770 19.77 -16.41 15.57
N TRP A 771 20.78 -17.21 15.91
CA TRP A 771 21.57 -17.95 14.92
C TRP A 771 20.69 -18.92 14.12
N ALA A 772 19.91 -19.78 14.80
CA ALA A 772 19.01 -20.72 14.13
C ALA A 772 17.97 -19.99 13.25
N GLY A 773 17.40 -18.90 13.76
CA GLY A 773 16.50 -18.04 13.00
C GLY A 773 17.16 -17.49 11.74
N SER A 774 18.38 -16.96 11.84
CA SER A 774 19.12 -16.45 10.68
C SER A 774 19.40 -17.51 9.61
N GLU A 775 19.70 -18.75 10.00
CA GLU A 775 19.92 -19.86 9.06
C GLU A 775 18.61 -20.25 8.35
N VAL A 776 17.48 -20.28 9.08
CA VAL A 776 16.16 -20.53 8.50
C VAL A 776 15.76 -19.43 7.52
N LEU A 777 15.93 -18.15 7.90
CA LEU A 777 15.66 -17.03 7.01
C LEU A 777 16.58 -17.05 5.79
N ALA A 778 17.88 -17.37 5.96
CA ALA A 778 18.82 -17.48 4.84
C ALA A 778 18.41 -18.60 3.87
N ALA A 779 18.01 -19.77 4.38
CA ALA A 779 17.48 -20.85 3.55
C ALA A 779 16.19 -20.43 2.82
N ALA A 780 15.29 -19.71 3.49
CA ALA A 780 14.07 -19.16 2.88
C ALA A 780 14.38 -18.20 1.72
N THR A 781 15.43 -17.37 1.83
CA THR A 781 15.81 -16.48 0.73
C THR A 781 16.40 -17.22 -0.47
N LYS A 782 17.11 -18.35 -0.25
CA LYS A 782 17.58 -19.21 -1.36
C LYS A 782 16.44 -19.84 -2.15
N VAL A 783 15.27 -20.03 -1.53
CA VAL A 783 14.04 -20.49 -2.21
C VAL A 783 13.14 -19.34 -2.67
N GLY A 784 13.66 -18.11 -2.71
CA GLY A 784 13.04 -16.96 -3.37
C GLY A 784 12.13 -16.10 -2.49
N VAL A 785 12.10 -16.29 -1.16
CA VAL A 785 11.42 -15.40 -0.21
C VAL A 785 12.17 -14.05 -0.14
N ARG A 786 11.49 -12.93 -0.40
CA ARG A 786 12.07 -11.59 -0.18
C ARG A 786 11.84 -11.16 1.26
N LEU A 787 12.90 -10.74 1.93
CA LEU A 787 12.85 -10.21 3.29
C LEU A 787 12.80 -8.68 3.27
N PRO A 788 12.10 -8.05 4.23
CA PRO A 788 12.24 -6.62 4.50
C PRO A 788 13.72 -6.24 4.73
N PRO A 789 14.19 -5.06 4.28
CA PRO A 789 15.60 -4.66 4.43
C PRO A 789 16.11 -4.71 5.87
N ASN A 790 15.29 -4.29 6.84
CA ASN A 790 15.62 -4.34 8.28
C ASN A 790 15.79 -5.76 8.84
N LEU A 791 15.32 -6.79 8.13
CA LEU A 791 15.54 -8.21 8.47
C LEU A 791 16.62 -8.87 7.59
N ALA A 792 16.85 -8.34 6.38
CA ALA A 792 17.86 -8.84 5.45
C ALA A 792 19.28 -8.78 6.04
N VAL A 793 19.56 -7.77 6.87
CA VAL A 793 20.85 -7.63 7.56
C VAL A 793 21.22 -8.82 8.45
N PHE A 794 20.23 -9.56 8.96
CA PHE A 794 20.47 -10.74 9.81
C PHE A 794 20.77 -12.00 9.01
N ILE A 795 20.64 -11.98 7.68
CA ILE A 795 20.99 -13.12 6.83
C ILE A 795 22.17 -12.84 5.91
N ALA A 796 22.62 -11.59 5.82
CA ALA A 796 23.83 -11.22 5.10
C ALA A 796 25.01 -12.12 5.55
N PRO A 797 25.90 -12.52 4.62
CA PRO A 797 27.10 -13.28 4.98
C PRO A 797 27.87 -12.60 6.12
N ASN A 798 28.33 -13.37 7.11
CA ASN A 798 29.22 -12.85 8.15
C ASN A 798 30.65 -12.87 7.59
N THR A 799 31.15 -11.71 7.23
CA THR A 799 32.40 -11.51 6.48
C THR A 799 33.43 -10.74 7.29
N HIS A 800 34.69 -10.80 6.86
CA HIS A 800 35.81 -10.18 7.54
C HIS A 800 35.67 -8.65 7.55
N ILE A 801 35.55 -8.03 8.73
CA ILE A 801 35.16 -6.62 8.86
C ILE A 801 36.13 -5.67 8.14
N LEU A 802 37.44 -5.97 8.13
CA LEU A 802 38.42 -5.13 7.45
C LEU A 802 38.25 -5.08 5.92
N GLY A 803 37.56 -6.05 5.31
CA GLY A 803 37.24 -6.06 3.88
C GLY A 803 35.89 -5.39 3.54
N GLU A 804 35.18 -4.83 4.53
CA GLU A 804 33.87 -4.21 4.31
C GLU A 804 33.98 -2.75 3.87
N THR A 805 32.98 -2.30 3.11
CA THR A 805 32.75 -0.86 2.86
C THR A 805 31.76 -0.31 3.89
N PHE A 806 32.10 0.84 4.47
CA PHE A 806 31.26 1.53 5.46
C PHE A 806 30.67 2.80 4.87
N TYR A 807 29.48 3.18 5.31
CA TYR A 807 28.70 4.30 4.79
C TYR A 807 28.18 5.18 5.93
N THR A 808 28.05 6.49 5.71
CA THR A 808 27.34 7.38 6.66
C THR A 808 25.84 7.07 6.73
N SER A 809 25.31 6.44 5.68
CA SER A 809 23.92 6.03 5.43
C SER A 809 22.88 7.15 5.36
N ALA A 810 23.08 8.24 6.11
CA ALA A 810 22.30 9.46 6.06
C ALA A 810 23.15 10.65 5.55
N PRO A 811 22.54 11.68 4.95
CA PRO A 811 23.26 12.82 4.37
C PRO A 811 23.89 13.75 5.41
N LEU A 812 24.87 14.54 4.97
CA LEU A 812 25.50 15.62 5.71
C LEU A 812 25.69 16.83 4.80
N ARG A 813 25.80 18.02 5.38
CA ARG A 813 26.29 19.21 4.70
C ARG A 813 27.75 18.98 4.34
N TYR A 814 28.17 19.38 3.15
CA TYR A 814 29.52 19.21 2.65
C TYR A 814 29.99 20.54 2.06
N GLY A 815 30.40 21.45 2.96
CA GLY A 815 30.66 22.85 2.61
C GLY A 815 29.43 23.53 2.06
N ASP A 816 29.51 23.91 0.80
CA ASP A 816 28.42 24.53 0.05
C ASP A 816 27.41 23.53 -0.52
N PHE A 817 27.60 22.22 -0.32
CA PHE A 817 26.79 21.17 -0.94
C PHE A 817 26.17 20.23 0.10
N VAL A 818 25.42 19.24 -0.37
CA VAL A 818 24.87 18.13 0.43
C VAL A 818 25.50 16.82 -0.07
N ALA A 819 25.89 15.92 0.83
CA ALA A 819 26.58 14.68 0.46
C ALA A 819 26.25 13.46 1.33
N LYS A 820 26.53 12.27 0.81
CA LYS A 820 26.78 11.04 1.58
C LYS A 820 28.24 10.64 1.42
N MET A 821 28.79 9.87 2.37
CA MET A 821 30.17 9.41 2.31
C MET A 821 30.29 7.90 2.51
N LEU A 822 31.32 7.32 1.91
CA LEU A 822 31.73 5.94 2.16
C LEU A 822 33.23 5.83 2.46
N TYR A 823 33.60 4.73 3.10
CA TYR A 823 34.95 4.32 3.46
C TYR A 823 35.15 2.92 2.88
N ALA A 824 36.07 2.77 1.92
CA ALA A 824 36.26 1.53 1.17
C ALA A 824 37.70 1.01 1.24
N PRO A 825 37.92 -0.33 1.19
CA PRO A 825 39.25 -0.94 1.11
C PRO A 825 40.12 -0.38 -0.02
N LEU A 826 41.37 0.00 0.26
CA LEU A 826 42.31 0.55 -0.73
C LEU A 826 43.56 -0.32 -0.92
N SER A 827 44.24 -0.73 0.15
CA SER A 827 45.43 -1.61 0.03
C SER A 827 45.06 -3.05 -0.30
N ASP A 828 45.95 -3.75 -0.99
CA ASP A 828 45.73 -5.16 -1.38
C ASP A 828 45.50 -6.06 -0.15
N THR A 829 46.15 -5.75 0.98
CA THR A 829 45.99 -6.49 2.25
C THR A 829 44.55 -6.53 2.73
N VAL A 830 43.78 -5.46 2.59
CA VAL A 830 42.37 -5.40 3.02
C VAL A 830 41.39 -5.72 1.90
N LYS A 831 41.74 -5.42 0.63
CA LYS A 831 40.95 -5.84 -0.53
C LYS A 831 40.87 -7.37 -0.64
N ASN A 832 41.95 -8.08 -0.32
CA ASN A 832 41.98 -9.54 -0.32
C ASN A 832 41.06 -10.17 0.75
N LEU A 833 40.58 -9.39 1.73
CA LEU A 833 39.64 -9.84 2.75
C LEU A 833 38.17 -9.62 2.35
N GLU A 834 37.91 -8.90 1.26
CA GLU A 834 36.55 -8.59 0.79
C GLU A 834 35.78 -9.88 0.50
N GLY A 835 34.59 -10.01 1.10
CA GLY A 835 33.75 -11.21 0.97
C GLY A 835 34.26 -12.47 1.67
N GLN A 836 35.44 -12.43 2.32
CA GLN A 836 35.97 -13.57 3.07
C GLN A 836 35.09 -13.84 4.30
N ARG A 837 34.58 -15.06 4.43
CA ARG A 837 33.66 -15.43 5.51
C ARG A 837 34.42 -15.67 6.81
N VAL A 838 33.81 -15.24 7.92
CA VAL A 838 34.26 -15.62 9.27
C VAL A 838 34.01 -17.12 9.47
N PRO A 839 35.02 -17.90 9.92
CA PRO A 839 34.83 -19.32 10.21
C PRO A 839 33.76 -19.54 11.29
N ARG A 840 32.96 -20.60 11.14
CA ARG A 840 31.84 -20.90 12.05
C ARG A 840 32.31 -21.29 13.45
N GLU A 841 33.52 -21.84 13.52
CA GLU A 841 34.21 -22.33 14.71
C GLU A 841 35.10 -21.27 15.39
N ALA A 842 35.21 -20.05 14.85
CA ALA A 842 36.09 -18.98 15.34
C ALA A 842 35.71 -18.41 16.73
N GLY A 843 34.73 -18.99 17.43
CA GLY A 843 34.35 -18.59 18.78
C GLY A 843 33.54 -17.30 18.87
N GLN A 844 33.33 -16.82 20.10
CA GLN A 844 32.47 -15.65 20.39
C GLN A 844 33.11 -14.31 20.05
N GLU A 845 34.44 -14.27 19.92
CA GLU A 845 35.28 -13.08 19.75
C GLU A 845 35.99 -13.06 18.38
N ALA A 846 35.43 -13.79 17.41
CA ALA A 846 36.04 -14.03 16.11
C ALA A 846 36.51 -12.75 15.40
N HIS A 847 35.72 -11.67 15.44
CA HIS A 847 36.07 -10.43 14.74
C HIS A 847 37.27 -9.75 15.40
N ARG A 848 37.28 -9.68 16.73
CA ARG A 848 38.41 -9.15 17.50
C ARG A 848 39.68 -9.94 17.18
N ASP A 849 39.61 -11.26 17.25
CA ASP A 849 40.79 -12.13 17.07
C ASP A 849 41.37 -11.98 15.66
N LEU A 850 40.51 -11.95 14.64
CA LEU A 850 40.91 -11.70 13.24
C LEU A 850 41.59 -10.34 13.06
N MET A 851 41.10 -9.27 13.72
CA MET A 851 41.72 -7.95 13.62
C MET A 851 43.05 -7.86 14.38
N VAL A 852 43.15 -8.47 15.56
CA VAL A 852 44.41 -8.54 16.31
C VAL A 852 45.46 -9.34 15.55
N GLU A 853 45.07 -10.45 14.91
CA GLU A 853 45.95 -11.24 14.05
C GLU A 853 46.38 -10.43 12.82
N PHE A 854 45.44 -9.78 12.13
CA PHE A 854 45.74 -8.99 10.95
C PHE A 854 46.72 -7.83 11.24
N PHE A 855 46.42 -6.99 12.23
CA PHE A 855 47.22 -5.79 12.51
C PHE A 855 48.55 -6.10 13.20
N ARG A 856 48.80 -7.34 13.63
CA ARG A 856 50.12 -7.76 14.09
C ARG A 856 51.17 -7.55 13.01
N ASP A 857 50.89 -8.02 11.79
CA ASP A 857 51.87 -8.11 10.72
C ASP A 857 51.54 -7.23 9.50
N ASN A 858 50.33 -6.64 9.45
CA ASN A 858 49.86 -5.88 8.30
C ASN A 858 49.54 -4.44 8.63
N SER A 859 49.74 -3.57 7.63
CA SER A 859 49.11 -2.25 7.58
C SER A 859 47.84 -2.31 6.72
N ALA A 860 46.96 -1.34 6.90
CA ALA A 860 45.73 -1.21 6.12
C ALA A 860 45.55 0.21 5.60
N GLU A 861 45.19 0.32 4.32
CA GLU A 861 44.80 1.59 3.71
C GLU A 861 43.36 1.52 3.22
N TYR A 862 42.65 2.63 3.40
CA TYR A 862 41.26 2.80 3.01
C TYR A 862 41.04 4.17 2.37
N GLU A 863 40.00 4.29 1.56
CA GLU A 863 39.69 5.52 0.86
C GLU A 863 38.32 6.06 1.29
N LEU A 864 38.31 7.34 1.69
CA LEU A 864 37.08 8.10 1.89
C LEU A 864 36.62 8.67 0.55
N ARG A 865 35.35 8.43 0.23
CA ARG A 865 34.71 8.93 -0.98
C ARG A 865 33.42 9.68 -0.66
N VAL A 866 33.13 10.70 -1.45
CA VAL A 866 31.99 11.61 -1.32
C VAL A 866 31.07 11.43 -2.52
N GLN A 867 29.77 11.32 -2.26
CA GLN A 867 28.72 11.37 -3.27
C GLN A 867 27.89 12.64 -3.05
N LEU A 868 28.01 13.61 -3.95
CA LEU A 868 27.28 14.88 -3.87
C LEU A 868 25.82 14.72 -4.34
N CYS A 869 24.90 15.38 -3.66
CA CYS A 869 23.48 15.42 -4.01
C CYS A 869 23.28 16.21 -5.31
N THR A 870 22.49 15.66 -6.24
CA THR A 870 22.15 16.31 -7.52
C THR A 870 20.69 16.73 -7.59
N ASP A 871 19.82 16.09 -6.82
CA ASP A 871 18.39 16.40 -6.75
C ASP A 871 17.82 15.89 -5.42
N THR A 872 17.19 16.77 -4.63
CA THR A 872 16.62 16.43 -3.32
C THR A 872 15.38 15.54 -3.37
N VAL A 873 14.76 15.33 -4.54
CA VAL A 873 13.64 14.41 -4.72
C VAL A 873 14.13 12.96 -4.83
N THR A 874 15.09 12.71 -5.73
CA THR A 874 15.70 11.37 -5.91
C THR A 874 16.78 11.05 -4.89
N MET A 875 17.39 12.07 -4.28
CA MET A 875 18.41 11.95 -3.23
C MET A 875 17.94 12.67 -1.94
N PRO A 876 16.86 12.19 -1.28
CA PRO A 876 16.21 12.91 -0.20
C PRO A 876 17.06 12.99 1.07
N ILE A 877 16.87 14.09 1.80
CA ILE A 877 17.52 14.37 3.09
C ILE A 877 16.75 13.75 4.25
N GLU A 878 15.41 13.81 4.21
CA GLU A 878 14.54 13.35 5.31
C GLU A 878 14.16 11.86 5.24
N ASP A 879 14.56 11.14 4.17
CA ASP A 879 14.39 9.69 4.04
C ASP A 879 15.73 8.99 3.81
N ALA A 880 16.28 8.42 4.87
CA ALA A 880 17.57 7.75 4.83
C ALA A 880 17.52 6.33 4.22
N THR A 881 16.34 5.80 3.86
CA THR A 881 16.19 4.48 3.20
C THR A 881 16.40 4.53 1.70
N VAL A 882 16.44 5.71 1.11
CA VAL A 882 16.58 5.89 -0.33
C VAL A 882 18.05 5.80 -0.76
N ALA A 883 18.32 4.83 -1.64
CA ALA A 883 19.60 4.67 -2.31
C ALA A 883 19.82 5.82 -3.31
N TRP A 884 20.93 6.54 -3.18
CA TRP A 884 21.28 7.61 -4.11
C TRP A 884 21.93 7.02 -5.37
N PRO A 885 21.36 7.23 -6.58
CA PRO A 885 21.83 6.59 -7.80
C PRO A 885 23.24 7.06 -8.18
N GLU A 886 24.18 6.12 -8.28
CA GLU A 886 25.57 6.41 -8.67
C GLU A 886 25.71 6.87 -10.12
N SER A 887 24.76 6.51 -10.97
CA SER A 887 24.66 7.01 -12.35
C SER A 887 24.44 8.53 -12.38
N ALA A 888 23.66 9.07 -11.43
CA ALA A 888 23.42 10.51 -11.30
C ALA A 888 24.61 11.22 -10.62
N SER A 889 25.14 10.64 -9.54
CA SER A 889 26.30 11.16 -8.84
C SER A 889 27.19 10.02 -8.33
N PRO A 890 28.40 9.81 -8.88
CA PRO A 890 29.28 8.74 -8.41
C PRO A 890 29.98 9.12 -7.09
N HIS A 891 30.43 8.12 -6.34
CA HIS A 891 31.32 8.33 -5.20
C HIS A 891 32.73 8.69 -5.68
N ARG A 892 33.24 9.85 -5.29
CA ARG A 892 34.54 10.38 -5.71
C ARG A 892 35.52 10.45 -4.53
N PRO A 893 36.79 10.06 -4.71
CA PRO A 893 37.78 10.02 -3.64
C PRO A 893 38.14 11.43 -3.12
N VAL A 894 38.28 11.57 -1.80
CA VAL A 894 38.67 12.83 -1.14
C VAL A 894 39.82 12.69 -0.16
N ALA A 895 40.00 11.51 0.44
CA ALA A 895 41.11 11.26 1.37
C ALA A 895 41.44 9.77 1.45
N LYS A 896 42.69 9.49 1.86
CA LYS A 896 43.15 8.16 2.25
C LYS A 896 43.29 8.08 3.77
N ILE A 897 42.93 6.95 4.37
CA ILE A 897 43.22 6.65 5.78
C ILE A 897 44.17 5.45 5.85
N THR A 898 45.27 5.61 6.58
CA THR A 898 46.29 4.57 6.78
C THR A 898 46.37 4.18 8.24
N PHE A 899 46.31 2.88 8.51
CA PHE A 899 46.53 2.27 9.82
C PHE A 899 47.80 1.40 9.77
N PRO A 900 48.86 1.73 10.53
CA PRO A 900 50.05 0.89 10.61
C PRO A 900 49.76 -0.42 11.37
N SER A 901 50.71 -1.37 11.28
CA SER A 901 50.75 -2.53 12.18
C SER A 901 50.81 -2.02 13.63
N GLN A 902 49.97 -2.60 14.48
CA GLN A 902 49.77 -2.20 15.88
C GLN A 902 48.99 -3.27 16.64
N ASN A 903 48.96 -3.17 17.97
CA ASN A 903 47.99 -3.92 18.76
C ASN A 903 46.65 -3.15 18.78
N PRO A 904 45.58 -3.62 18.12
CA PRO A 904 44.34 -2.85 18.03
C PRO A 904 43.44 -3.01 19.26
N TYR A 905 43.79 -3.87 20.24
CA TYR A 905 42.85 -4.28 21.28
C TYR A 905 43.51 -4.68 22.62
N SER A 906 44.46 -3.88 23.12
CA SER A 906 44.95 -4.02 24.50
C SER A 906 43.84 -3.72 25.52
N PRO A 907 43.92 -4.24 26.77
CA PRO A 907 42.97 -3.90 27.82
C PRO A 907 42.80 -2.39 28.03
N GLU A 908 43.91 -1.64 27.97
CA GLU A 908 43.98 -0.19 28.12
C GLU A 908 43.31 0.50 26.93
N ARG A 909 43.60 0.09 25.69
CA ARG A 909 42.93 0.61 24.49
C ARG A 909 41.44 0.37 24.51
N ARG A 910 41.01 -0.83 24.90
CA ARG A 910 39.60 -1.18 25.01
C ARG A 910 38.92 -0.29 26.04
N ALA A 911 39.46 -0.18 27.25
CA ALA A 911 38.91 0.70 28.29
C ALA A 911 38.85 2.16 27.82
N PHE A 912 39.89 2.66 27.18
CA PHE A 912 39.91 4.02 26.65
C PHE A 912 38.85 4.22 25.54
N GLY A 913 38.77 3.31 24.57
CA GLY A 913 37.81 3.41 23.47
C GLY A 913 36.34 3.17 23.85
N ASP A 914 36.11 2.27 24.82
CA ASP A 914 34.77 1.88 25.25
C ASP A 914 34.26 2.61 26.48
N ASP A 915 35.10 3.27 27.29
CA ASP A 915 34.65 3.99 28.48
C ASP A 915 35.00 5.48 28.44
N VAL A 916 36.14 5.87 27.87
CA VAL A 916 36.61 7.26 27.87
C VAL A 916 36.13 8.03 26.64
N LEU A 917 36.34 7.47 25.44
CA LEU A 917 36.00 8.16 24.19
C LEU A 917 34.49 8.27 23.95
N SER A 918 34.06 9.45 23.52
CA SER A 918 32.72 9.67 22.96
C SER A 918 32.81 9.87 21.44
N PHE A 919 31.78 9.37 20.74
CA PHE A 919 31.64 9.56 19.29
C PHE A 919 30.24 10.09 19.05
N ASN A 920 30.12 11.23 18.36
CA ASN A 920 28.84 11.78 17.94
C ASN A 920 29.00 12.38 16.55
N SER A 921 28.19 12.00 15.58
CA SER A 921 28.32 12.51 14.20
C SER A 921 28.15 14.02 14.11
N TRP A 922 27.53 14.66 15.11
CA TRP A 922 27.41 16.12 15.20
C TRP A 922 28.67 16.81 15.74
N ARG A 923 29.64 16.05 16.26
CA ARG A 923 30.98 16.58 16.54
C ARG A 923 31.74 16.72 15.23
N ALA A 924 31.37 17.74 14.48
CA ALA A 924 31.93 18.05 13.17
C ALA A 924 32.04 19.57 13.01
N LEU A 925 32.79 19.99 11.99
CA LEU A 925 32.69 21.36 11.50
C LEU A 925 31.23 21.65 11.10
N GLU A 926 30.77 22.88 11.27
CA GLU A 926 29.42 23.32 10.85
C GLU A 926 29.19 23.04 9.35
N VAL A 927 30.23 23.20 8.55
CA VAL A 927 30.23 22.87 7.11
C VAL A 927 30.18 21.37 6.81
N HIS A 928 30.34 20.51 7.82
CA HIS A 928 30.19 19.05 7.75
C HIS A 928 29.02 18.54 8.62
N ARG A 929 28.10 19.43 9.01
CA ARG A 929 27.00 19.07 9.93
C ARG A 929 26.13 17.94 9.34
N PRO A 930 25.78 16.92 10.13
CA PRO A 930 24.80 15.91 9.70
C PRO A 930 23.43 16.52 9.36
N LEU A 931 22.72 15.97 8.36
CA LEU A 931 21.40 16.47 7.92
C LEU A 931 20.32 15.37 8.00
N GLY A 932 19.07 15.78 8.19
CA GLY A 932 17.89 14.91 8.14
C GLY A 932 17.51 14.24 9.46
N SER A 933 16.28 13.73 9.52
CA SER A 933 15.63 13.18 10.72
C SER A 933 16.49 12.18 11.50
N ILE A 934 17.09 11.19 10.82
CA ILE A 934 17.94 10.17 11.46
C ILE A 934 19.16 10.79 12.13
N ASN A 935 19.76 11.82 11.53
CA ASN A 935 20.91 12.48 12.13
C ASN A 935 20.49 13.35 13.33
N ARG A 936 19.35 14.05 13.26
CA ARG A 936 18.81 14.78 14.42
C ARG A 936 18.50 13.85 15.60
N LEU A 937 17.99 12.63 15.32
CA LEU A 937 17.86 11.55 16.31
C LEU A 937 19.23 11.15 16.91
N LYS A 938 20.22 10.86 16.05
CA LYS A 938 21.57 10.46 16.50
C LYS A 938 22.21 11.49 17.44
N ARG A 939 21.96 12.80 17.19
CA ARG A 939 22.47 13.90 18.03
C ARG A 939 22.17 13.67 19.51
N GLN A 940 20.90 13.44 19.82
CA GLN A 940 20.42 13.31 21.20
C GLN A 940 20.74 11.93 21.78
N VAL A 941 20.53 10.87 21.00
CA VAL A 941 20.74 9.49 21.46
C VAL A 941 22.21 9.23 21.81
N TYR A 942 23.15 9.66 20.97
CA TYR A 942 24.58 9.43 21.25
C TYR A 942 25.07 10.23 22.45
N GLU A 943 24.57 11.45 22.62
CA GLU A 943 24.88 12.27 23.80
C GLU A 943 24.34 11.63 25.08
N ALA A 944 23.06 11.24 25.10
CA ALA A 944 22.44 10.57 26.24
C ALA A 944 23.14 9.24 26.60
N SER A 945 23.54 8.47 25.59
CA SER A 945 24.30 7.22 25.76
C SER A 945 25.68 7.46 26.38
N SER A 946 26.39 8.47 25.89
CA SER A 946 27.71 8.85 26.41
C SER A 946 27.60 9.29 27.87
N GLN A 947 26.71 10.23 28.17
CA GLN A 947 26.50 10.74 29.53
C GLN A 947 26.16 9.63 30.52
N PHE A 948 25.24 8.74 30.14
CA PHE A 948 24.85 7.60 31.00
C PHE A 948 26.08 6.74 31.33
N ARG A 949 26.83 6.32 30.31
CA ARG A 949 27.99 5.43 30.47
C ARG A 949 29.10 6.08 31.30
N HIS A 950 29.49 7.32 31.01
CA HIS A 950 30.52 8.03 31.77
C HIS A 950 30.13 8.17 33.25
N THR A 951 28.85 8.44 33.52
CA THR A 951 28.32 8.55 34.89
C THR A 951 28.39 7.20 35.63
N VAL A 952 27.86 6.13 35.05
CA VAL A 952 27.75 4.84 35.75
C VAL A 952 29.06 4.06 35.81
N ASN A 953 29.98 4.31 34.88
CA ASN A 953 31.32 3.69 34.88
C ASN A 953 32.34 4.50 35.69
N ALA A 954 31.97 5.69 36.18
CA ALA A 954 32.89 6.63 36.81
C ALA A 954 34.13 6.92 35.93
N ALA A 955 33.94 6.95 34.61
CA ALA A 955 34.99 7.19 33.63
C ALA A 955 34.93 8.65 33.13
N PRO A 956 36.07 9.35 32.99
CA PRO A 956 36.08 10.70 32.46
C PRO A 956 35.68 10.69 30.98
N ARG A 957 34.91 11.70 30.56
CA ARG A 957 34.70 11.99 29.13
C ARG A 957 35.85 12.85 28.63
N ILE A 958 36.70 12.28 27.78
CA ILE A 958 37.86 12.99 27.23
C ILE A 958 37.74 13.01 25.72
N GLU A 959 37.84 14.21 25.14
CA GLU A 959 38.07 14.40 23.72
C GLU A 959 39.57 14.57 23.49
N PRO A 960 40.24 13.61 22.81
CA PRO A 960 41.68 13.66 22.64
C PRO A 960 42.08 14.81 21.72
N THR A 961 43.13 15.52 22.12
CA THR A 961 43.79 16.58 21.33
C THR A 961 45.06 16.06 20.68
N ASP A 962 45.65 14.99 21.21
CA ASP A 962 46.88 14.36 20.71
C ASP A 962 46.72 12.84 20.61
N ILE A 963 47.34 12.26 19.58
CA ILE A 963 47.23 10.83 19.29
C ILE A 963 47.92 9.94 20.34
N ALA A 964 48.87 10.48 21.09
CA ALA A 964 49.55 9.81 22.19
C ALA A 964 48.64 9.59 23.42
N GLN A 965 47.48 10.25 23.48
CA GLN A 965 46.49 10.03 24.55
C GLN A 965 45.75 8.71 24.40
N LEU A 966 45.74 8.10 23.21
CA LEU A 966 45.31 6.71 23.05
C LEU A 966 46.41 5.80 23.62
N PRO A 967 46.16 5.01 24.67
CA PRO A 967 47.16 4.08 25.19
C PRO A 967 47.52 3.00 24.17
N ASP A 968 48.67 2.35 24.34
CA ASP A 968 49.10 1.26 23.44
C ASP A 968 48.48 -0.11 23.77
#